data_AF-A0A969UPJ4-F1
#
_entry.id   AF-A0A969UPJ4-F1
#
_cell.length_a   1.000
_cell.length_b   1.000
_cell.length_c   1.000
_cell.angle_alpha   90.00
_cell.angle_beta   90.00
_cell.angle_gamma   90.00
#
_symmetry.space_group_name_H-M   'P 1'
#
loop_
_entity.id
_entity.type
_entity.pdbx_description
1 polymer ?
#
loop_
_entity_poly.entity_id
_entity_poly.type
_entity_poly.pdbx_seq_one_letter_code
_entity_poly.pdbx_strand_id
1 'polypeptide(L)'
;MGKVVGIDLGTTNSVVAVMEGGKPIVIANSEGMRTTPSVVAFTKEGERLVGQMARRQSVLNPQNTFYAVKRYIGRRYAELSPESKRVPYTIRKDDIGNIKIKCPRLQKDFAPEEISAMVLRKLTEEATRYLGEPVSGAVITVPAYFNDSQRQATRDAGRIAGLEVLRILNEPTSASLAYGLDRRDNQTILVFDLGGGTFDVSVLDVGDGIFEVRATSGDTQLGGGDFDKKIVDWLADQFMEQESVDLRRDRQALQRLMEAAEKAKIELSGVNVTEINLPFITATEDGPKHLETRLTRTQFEALCIDLVSRLRGPVKQALNDAGLSPMQIDEVVLVGGGSRMPMVRQLVRSIIDREPNENVNPDEVVAVGAAIQAGILTQEVKDILLLDVTPLSLGLETIGGVMKKLIPRNTTIPVRRSDIFSTSENNQTMVEIHVAQGEREMAVDNKSLGRFKLMGIPPAPRGIPQIQVSLDIDANGILQVTALDRTTGREQGITIQGASTLSEAEVQRMIQEAERYADEDRQKRDRIEKRTKAEALTFEAERQLREVALDFGMQFASSYRRKIENLVQELREVLKENDDRGIDIVQADLRDALYELQQEVYQITKEEEEENDFFGSIRRTLSSIGEDFFGDGDDDFYDDRRDTYGRDYFGSRDTYSRDSYDRGSDRGSRDAYDRTGRDSYPQDSYPRDPYDRNSRDAYDRNDSYPRDSYDRSSRDAYDRGNNRDYSDERRDTYERGDRSNDRNTDRSNDRNTDRSNDRNYYDDRRNPDDRSYRAPSDRGSREPYAKDDRRDDRRDDRRRSSYESGNRSNPPDDGWDDDDEWL
;
A
#
# COMPACT_ATOMS: atom_id res chain seq x y z
N MET A 1 20.85 14.12 -13.00
CA MET A 1 19.60 13.39 -12.69
C MET A 1 19.35 13.53 -11.20
N GLY A 2 18.09 13.62 -10.77
CA GLY A 2 17.76 13.50 -9.35
C GLY A 2 17.97 12.06 -8.87
N LYS A 3 17.78 11.81 -7.56
CA LYS A 3 17.88 10.46 -7.01
C LYS A 3 16.83 9.53 -7.61
N VAL A 4 17.21 8.25 -7.70
CA VAL A 4 16.34 7.14 -8.09
C VAL A 4 16.01 6.33 -6.85
N VAL A 5 14.72 6.06 -6.63
CA VAL A 5 14.22 5.29 -5.49
C VAL A 5 13.65 3.94 -5.91
N GLY A 6 13.66 2.97 -4.99
CA GLY A 6 12.86 1.76 -5.09
C GLY A 6 11.50 1.97 -4.43
N ILE A 7 10.41 1.66 -5.13
CA ILE A 7 9.06 1.78 -4.59
C ILE A 7 8.36 0.43 -4.68
N ASP A 8 7.99 -0.12 -3.52
CA ASP A 8 6.94 -1.12 -3.44
C ASP A 8 5.57 -0.44 -3.46
N LEU A 9 4.83 -0.60 -4.57
CA LEU A 9 3.47 -0.10 -4.71
C LEU A 9 2.46 -1.19 -4.32
N GLY A 10 2.46 -1.67 -3.08
CA GLY A 10 1.61 -2.78 -2.67
C GLY A 10 0.10 -2.48 -2.68
N THR A 11 -0.72 -3.53 -2.59
CA THR A 11 -2.20 -3.42 -2.65
C THR A 11 -2.80 -2.74 -1.41
N THR A 12 -2.21 -2.97 -0.23
CA THR A 12 -2.71 -2.48 1.07
C THR A 12 -1.80 -1.42 1.69
N ASN A 13 -0.49 -1.63 1.61
CA ASN A 13 0.54 -0.69 2.01
C ASN A 13 1.56 -0.57 0.87
N SER A 14 2.24 0.55 0.82
CA SER A 14 3.35 0.85 -0.08
C SER A 14 4.55 1.37 0.69
N VAL A 15 5.74 1.11 0.18
CA VAL A 15 7.02 1.37 0.85
C VAL A 15 7.99 2.01 -0.15
N VAL A 16 8.84 2.92 0.32
CA VAL A 16 9.87 3.57 -0.50
C VAL A 16 11.23 3.44 0.17
N ALA A 17 12.23 3.10 -0.63
CA ALA A 17 13.61 2.89 -0.21
C ALA A 17 14.59 3.53 -1.20
N VAL A 18 15.81 3.78 -0.75
CA VAL A 18 16.87 4.45 -1.51
C VAL A 18 18.22 3.79 -1.24
N MET A 19 19.16 3.93 -2.16
CA MET A 19 20.56 3.55 -1.92
C MET A 19 21.33 4.74 -1.33
N GLU A 20 21.91 4.52 -0.14
CA GLU A 20 22.78 5.46 0.56
C GLU A 20 24.05 4.74 1.03
N GLY A 21 25.22 5.27 0.70
CA GLY A 21 26.51 4.68 1.13
C GLY A 21 26.72 3.23 0.69
N GLY A 22 26.10 2.80 -0.41
CA GLY A 22 26.12 1.42 -0.89
C GLY A 22 25.16 0.45 -0.17
N LYS A 23 24.27 0.96 0.70
CA LYS A 23 23.25 0.15 1.40
C LYS A 23 21.83 0.63 1.07
N PRO A 24 20.85 -0.29 0.96
CA PRO A 24 19.45 0.09 0.83
C PRO A 24 18.87 0.54 2.18
N ILE A 25 18.18 1.67 2.19
CA ILE A 25 17.51 2.25 3.37
C ILE A 25 16.05 2.52 3.03
N VAL A 26 15.13 1.92 3.79
CA VAL A 26 13.69 2.25 3.72
C VAL A 26 13.43 3.54 4.48
N ILE A 27 12.69 4.45 3.85
CA ILE A 27 12.38 5.79 4.34
C ILE A 27 11.08 5.76 5.14
N ALA A 28 11.07 6.34 6.33
CA ALA A 28 9.85 6.53 7.10
C ALA A 28 9.06 7.74 6.58
N ASN A 29 7.74 7.64 6.56
CA ASN A 29 6.87 8.77 6.23
C ASN A 29 6.77 9.80 7.39
N SER A 30 6.17 10.95 7.11
CA SER A 30 5.85 12.02 8.07
C SER A 30 5.13 11.55 9.32
N GLU A 31 4.41 10.44 9.25
CA GLU A 31 3.69 9.81 10.35
C GLU A 31 4.58 8.86 11.20
N GLY A 32 5.88 8.77 10.90
CA GLY A 32 6.88 7.95 11.60
C GLY A 32 6.88 6.47 11.19
N MET A 33 6.08 6.08 10.20
CA MET A 33 5.90 4.68 9.79
C MET A 33 6.72 4.36 8.54
N ARG A 34 7.33 3.17 8.51
CA ARG A 34 8.10 2.66 7.34
C ARG A 34 7.19 2.17 6.21
N THR A 35 5.89 2.04 6.46
CA THR A 35 4.86 1.66 5.50
C THR A 35 3.78 2.75 5.39
N THR A 36 3.36 3.11 4.19
CA THR A 36 2.26 4.05 3.94
C THR A 36 1.06 3.28 3.38
N PRO A 37 -0.15 3.35 4.00
CA PRO A 37 -1.33 2.69 3.45
C PRO A 37 -1.63 3.13 2.01
N SER A 38 -1.96 2.19 1.13
CA SER A 38 -2.31 2.41 -0.28
C SER A 38 -3.74 2.93 -0.42
N VAL A 39 -4.03 4.01 0.30
CA VAL A 39 -5.36 4.60 0.51
C VAL A 39 -5.33 6.07 0.13
N VAL A 40 -6.31 6.50 -0.64
CA VAL A 40 -6.51 7.90 -1.08
C VAL A 40 -7.94 8.30 -0.76
N ALA A 41 -8.15 9.49 -0.19
CA ALA A 41 -9.49 9.96 0.14
C ALA A 41 -9.68 11.45 -0.09
N PHE A 42 -10.92 11.87 -0.37
CA PHE A 42 -11.27 13.27 -0.61
C PHE A 42 -12.27 13.78 0.43
N THR A 43 -11.92 14.86 1.15
CA THR A 43 -12.74 15.46 2.23
C THR A 43 -13.99 16.16 1.68
N LYS A 44 -14.80 16.79 2.56
CA LYS A 44 -15.99 17.54 2.12
C LYS A 44 -15.60 18.83 1.37
N GLU A 45 -14.43 19.35 1.72
CA GLU A 45 -13.77 20.56 1.26
C GLU A 45 -12.95 20.31 -0.03
N GLY A 46 -12.92 19.07 -0.52
CA GLY A 46 -12.16 18.67 -1.71
C GLY A 46 -10.64 18.58 -1.46
N GLU A 47 -10.20 18.44 -0.21
CA GLU A 47 -8.81 18.16 0.12
C GLU A 47 -8.49 16.69 -0.14
N ARG A 48 -7.31 16.42 -0.70
CA ARG A 48 -6.79 15.08 -0.96
C ARG A 48 -5.94 14.59 0.23
N LEU A 49 -6.41 13.54 0.90
CA LEU A 49 -5.63 12.81 1.88
C LEU A 49 -5.07 11.52 1.25
N VAL A 50 -3.86 11.13 1.67
CA VAL A 50 -3.20 9.88 1.25
C VAL A 50 -2.63 9.19 2.49
N GLY A 51 -2.53 7.86 2.48
CA GLY A 51 -1.90 7.11 3.57
C GLY A 51 -2.76 7.02 4.83
N GLN A 52 -2.13 7.21 6.00
CA GLN A 52 -2.81 7.05 7.29
C GLN A 52 -3.97 8.03 7.48
N MET A 53 -3.85 9.27 6.99
CA MET A 53 -4.93 10.26 7.08
C MET A 53 -6.15 9.87 6.24
N ALA A 54 -5.93 9.27 5.06
CA ALA A 54 -7.01 8.72 4.24
C ALA A 54 -7.66 7.51 4.92
N ARG A 55 -6.86 6.59 5.46
CA ARG A 55 -7.35 5.39 6.17
C ARG A 55 -8.21 5.74 7.39
N ARG A 56 -7.86 6.79 8.16
CA ARG A 56 -8.62 7.22 9.35
C ARG A 56 -10.04 7.71 9.06
N GLN A 57 -10.32 8.25 7.87
CA GLN A 57 -11.65 8.76 7.52
C GLN A 57 -12.55 7.77 6.76
N SER A 58 -12.03 6.59 6.44
CA SER A 58 -12.72 5.52 5.68
C SER A 58 -14.14 5.23 6.17
N VAL A 59 -14.34 4.98 7.47
CA VAL A 59 -15.65 4.73 8.10
C VAL A 59 -16.66 5.85 7.87
N LEU A 60 -16.23 7.11 7.95
CA LEU A 60 -17.11 8.29 7.82
C LEU A 60 -17.26 8.76 6.37
N ASN A 61 -16.38 8.29 5.47
CA ASN A 61 -16.31 8.72 4.08
C ASN A 61 -16.08 7.54 3.09
N PRO A 62 -16.83 6.42 3.21
CA PRO A 62 -16.52 5.18 2.47
C PRO A 62 -16.70 5.30 0.96
N GLN A 63 -17.48 6.28 0.49
CA GLN A 63 -17.73 6.51 -0.93
C GLN A 63 -16.62 7.31 -1.64
N ASN A 64 -15.77 8.00 -0.88
CA ASN A 64 -14.69 8.85 -1.40
C ASN A 64 -13.34 8.49 -0.78
N THR A 65 -13.22 7.27 -0.25
CA THR A 65 -12.00 6.67 0.26
C THR A 65 -11.73 5.43 -0.58
N PHE A 66 -10.62 5.43 -1.30
CA PHE A 66 -10.26 4.42 -2.30
C PHE A 66 -9.04 3.64 -1.81
N TYR A 67 -9.13 2.32 -1.83
CA TYR A 67 -8.10 1.40 -1.35
C TYR A 67 -8.10 0.11 -2.18
N ALA A 68 -7.08 -0.74 -2.04
CA ALA A 68 -6.90 -1.95 -2.86
C ALA A 68 -6.91 -1.68 -4.39
N VAL A 69 -6.59 -0.45 -4.81
CA VAL A 69 -6.76 -0.01 -6.21
C VAL A 69 -5.84 -0.75 -7.18
N LYS A 70 -4.72 -1.31 -6.70
CA LYS A 70 -3.84 -2.22 -7.46
C LYS A 70 -4.60 -3.45 -8.00
N ARG A 71 -5.73 -3.88 -7.41
CA ARG A 71 -6.56 -4.96 -7.97
C ARG A 71 -7.24 -4.59 -9.30
N TYR A 72 -7.39 -3.28 -9.61
CA TYR A 72 -8.09 -2.77 -10.80
C TYR A 72 -7.17 -2.20 -11.88
N ILE A 73 -5.91 -1.89 -11.56
CA ILE A 73 -4.96 -1.27 -12.49
C ILE A 73 -4.75 -2.15 -13.74
N GLY A 74 -4.85 -1.57 -14.93
CA GLY A 74 -4.74 -2.29 -16.21
C GLY A 74 -5.76 -3.41 -16.45
N ARG A 75 -6.91 -3.44 -15.74
CA ARG A 75 -8.01 -4.39 -15.99
C ARG A 75 -9.21 -3.69 -16.67
N ARG A 76 -9.95 -4.43 -17.49
CA ARG A 76 -11.28 -4.00 -17.97
C ARG A 76 -12.36 -4.36 -16.97
N TYR A 77 -13.47 -3.61 -16.96
CA TYR A 77 -14.58 -3.84 -16.03
C TYR A 77 -15.26 -5.22 -16.19
N ALA A 78 -15.17 -5.80 -17.39
CA ALA A 78 -15.64 -7.14 -17.70
C ALA A 78 -14.80 -8.26 -17.05
N GLU A 79 -13.54 -7.99 -16.69
CA GLU A 79 -12.62 -8.96 -16.06
C GLU A 79 -12.80 -9.06 -14.54
N LEU A 80 -13.69 -8.23 -13.96
CA LEU A 80 -13.97 -8.23 -12.53
C LEU A 80 -15.11 -9.20 -12.19
N SER A 81 -14.87 -10.11 -11.24
CA SER A 81 -15.93 -10.93 -10.64
C SER A 81 -16.98 -10.08 -9.91
N PRO A 82 -18.21 -10.58 -9.68
CA PRO A 82 -19.18 -9.93 -8.80
C PRO A 82 -18.61 -9.60 -7.41
N GLU A 83 -17.73 -10.45 -6.90
CA GLU A 83 -17.06 -10.33 -5.61
C GLU A 83 -16.06 -9.18 -5.62
N SER A 84 -15.24 -9.07 -6.67
CA SER A 84 -14.26 -7.98 -6.87
C SER A 84 -14.92 -6.60 -7.03
N LYS A 85 -16.23 -6.56 -7.27
CA LYS A 85 -17.03 -5.32 -7.35
C LYS A 85 -17.64 -4.91 -6.00
N ARG A 86 -17.59 -5.76 -4.96
CA ARG A 86 -18.14 -5.47 -3.62
C ARG A 86 -17.15 -4.64 -2.81
N VAL A 87 -17.13 -3.33 -3.06
CA VAL A 87 -16.42 -2.33 -2.27
C VAL A 87 -17.36 -1.22 -1.81
N PRO A 88 -17.07 -0.46 -0.74
CA PRO A 88 -17.95 0.60 -0.24
C PRO A 88 -18.05 1.84 -1.15
N TYR A 89 -17.04 2.07 -2.01
CA TYR A 89 -17.06 3.08 -3.06
C TYR A 89 -17.67 2.53 -4.37
N THR A 90 -17.74 3.35 -5.42
CA THR A 90 -18.46 2.99 -6.66
C THR A 90 -17.51 2.83 -7.84
N ILE A 91 -17.43 1.61 -8.38
CA ILE A 91 -16.68 1.26 -9.59
C ILE A 91 -17.64 1.16 -10.78
N ARG A 92 -17.26 1.71 -11.93
CA ARG A 92 -18.05 1.77 -13.16
C ARG A 92 -17.19 1.40 -14.39
N LYS A 93 -17.85 1.20 -15.52
CA LYS A 93 -17.21 1.18 -16.84
C LYS A 93 -17.41 2.51 -17.57
N ASP A 94 -16.42 2.91 -18.36
CA ASP A 94 -16.61 3.92 -19.41
C ASP A 94 -17.17 3.28 -20.71
N ASP A 95 -17.28 4.08 -21.77
CA ASP A 95 -17.81 3.67 -23.08
C ASP A 95 -16.95 2.61 -23.78
N ILE A 96 -15.66 2.51 -23.43
CA ILE A 96 -14.68 1.59 -24.03
C ILE A 96 -14.53 0.32 -23.15
N GLY A 97 -15.04 0.35 -21.92
CA GLY A 97 -15.06 -0.77 -20.98
C GLY A 97 -13.93 -0.76 -19.95
N ASN A 98 -13.16 0.33 -19.86
CA ASN A 98 -12.14 0.51 -18.82
C ASN A 98 -12.80 0.74 -17.47
N ILE A 99 -12.06 0.47 -16.40
CA ILE A 99 -12.51 0.73 -15.03
C ILE A 99 -12.40 2.22 -14.72
N LYS A 100 -13.46 2.80 -14.16
CA LYS A 100 -13.46 4.14 -13.56
C LYS A 100 -13.99 4.08 -12.12
N ILE A 101 -13.39 4.86 -11.23
CA ILE A 101 -13.71 4.94 -9.80
C ILE A 101 -14.38 6.29 -9.53
N LYS A 102 -15.67 6.28 -9.21
CA LYS A 102 -16.44 7.51 -9.01
C LYS A 102 -16.12 8.16 -7.67
N CYS A 103 -15.80 9.45 -7.69
CA CYS A 103 -15.67 10.31 -6.52
C CYS A 103 -16.83 11.32 -6.45
N PRO A 104 -17.92 11.01 -5.70
CA PRO A 104 -19.03 11.94 -5.50
C PRO A 104 -18.65 13.34 -5.03
N ARG A 105 -17.62 13.47 -4.17
CA ARG A 105 -17.16 14.76 -3.61
C ARG A 105 -16.66 15.73 -4.67
N LEU A 106 -15.85 15.25 -5.60
CA LEU A 106 -15.26 16.05 -6.67
C LEU A 106 -16.11 16.04 -7.96
N GLN A 107 -17.20 15.26 -7.98
CA GLN A 107 -18.00 14.98 -9.18
C GLN A 107 -17.17 14.46 -10.37
N LYS A 108 -16.00 13.85 -10.08
CA LYS A 108 -15.05 13.28 -11.05
C LYS A 108 -15.03 11.76 -10.93
N ASP A 109 -14.87 11.09 -12.06
CA ASP A 109 -14.55 9.67 -12.14
C ASP A 109 -13.03 9.55 -12.43
N PHE A 110 -12.31 8.80 -11.61
CA PHE A 110 -10.86 8.59 -11.71
C PHE A 110 -10.51 7.27 -12.38
N ALA A 111 -9.40 7.22 -13.11
CA ALA A 111 -8.77 5.96 -13.50
C ALA A 111 -7.99 5.34 -12.30
N PRO A 112 -7.87 3.99 -12.20
CA PRO A 112 -7.04 3.34 -11.18
C PRO A 112 -5.59 3.85 -11.13
N GLU A 113 -5.05 4.20 -12.29
CA GLU A 113 -3.72 4.74 -12.50
C GLU A 113 -3.57 6.14 -11.85
N GLU A 114 -4.58 7.01 -11.96
CA GLU A 114 -4.58 8.33 -11.31
C GLU A 114 -4.51 8.20 -9.78
N ILE A 115 -5.33 7.32 -9.19
CA ILE A 115 -5.34 7.10 -7.73
C ILE A 115 -4.00 6.52 -7.26
N SER A 116 -3.46 5.56 -8.01
CA SER A 116 -2.14 4.96 -7.73
C SER A 116 -1.02 6.01 -7.81
N ALA A 117 -1.10 6.94 -8.77
CA ALA A 117 -0.17 8.07 -8.90
C ALA A 117 -0.22 9.07 -7.73
N MET A 118 -1.30 9.10 -6.94
CA MET A 118 -1.37 9.91 -5.71
C MET A 118 -0.63 9.23 -4.56
N VAL A 119 -0.67 7.90 -4.48
CA VAL A 119 0.15 7.11 -3.53
C VAL A 119 1.63 7.22 -3.87
N LEU A 120 1.99 7.06 -5.16
CA LEU A 120 3.36 7.23 -5.63
C LEU A 120 3.91 8.63 -5.33
N ARG A 121 3.13 9.70 -5.56
CA ARG A 121 3.53 11.07 -5.20
C ARG A 121 3.77 11.25 -3.71
N LYS A 122 2.88 10.75 -2.84
CA LYS A 122 3.11 10.80 -1.37
C LYS A 122 4.44 10.14 -1.02
N LEU A 123 4.75 8.95 -1.54
CA LEU A 123 6.03 8.26 -1.30
C LEU A 123 7.24 9.07 -1.79
N THR A 124 7.14 9.67 -2.98
CA THR A 124 8.18 10.53 -3.56
C THR A 124 8.37 11.84 -2.79
N GLU A 125 7.29 12.44 -2.27
CA GLU A 125 7.34 13.62 -1.38
C GLU A 125 8.05 13.30 -0.06
N GLU A 126 7.76 12.14 0.55
CA GLU A 126 8.46 11.67 1.75
C GLU A 126 9.95 11.42 1.48
N ALA A 127 10.28 10.74 0.37
CA ALA A 127 11.66 10.49 -0.03
C ALA A 127 12.45 11.77 -0.34
N THR A 128 11.82 12.72 -1.05
CA THR A 128 12.41 14.04 -1.34
C THR A 128 12.66 14.83 -0.05
N ARG A 129 11.75 14.77 0.94
CA ARG A 129 11.94 15.44 2.23
C ARG A 129 13.07 14.83 3.05
N TYR A 130 13.19 13.50 3.03
CA TYR A 130 14.26 12.78 3.73
C TYR A 130 15.65 13.04 3.11
N LEU A 131 15.75 13.00 1.77
CA LEU A 131 17.02 13.21 1.05
C LEU A 131 17.46 14.69 0.98
N GLY A 132 16.51 15.63 1.06
CA GLY A 132 16.79 17.06 0.86
C GLY A 132 17.01 17.45 -0.62
N GLU A 133 16.85 16.52 -1.55
CA GLU A 133 16.99 16.72 -3.00
C GLU A 133 15.84 16.04 -3.77
N PRO A 134 15.48 16.53 -4.98
CA PRO A 134 14.34 15.99 -5.72
C PRO A 134 14.59 14.57 -6.23
N VAL A 135 13.64 13.68 -5.93
CA VAL A 135 13.55 12.35 -6.53
C VAL A 135 12.90 12.46 -7.91
N SER A 136 13.62 12.11 -8.96
CA SER A 136 13.14 12.21 -10.36
C SER A 136 12.87 10.87 -11.04
N GLY A 137 13.44 9.77 -10.51
CA GLY A 137 13.30 8.45 -11.11
C GLY A 137 12.90 7.39 -10.09
N ALA A 138 12.33 6.29 -10.57
CA ALA A 138 11.96 5.16 -9.73
C ALA A 138 12.08 3.80 -10.42
N VAL A 139 12.37 2.77 -9.62
CA VAL A 139 12.05 1.37 -9.90
C VAL A 139 10.78 1.05 -9.12
N ILE A 140 9.73 0.58 -9.81
CA ILE A 140 8.41 0.32 -9.19
C ILE A 140 8.10 -1.17 -9.30
N THR A 141 7.61 -1.78 -8.21
CA THR A 141 7.31 -3.21 -8.17
C THR A 141 5.89 -3.57 -8.62
N VAL A 142 5.78 -4.76 -9.21
CA VAL A 142 4.51 -5.39 -9.60
C VAL A 142 4.53 -6.88 -9.25
N PRO A 143 3.35 -7.49 -9.02
CA PRO A 143 3.22 -8.94 -8.88
C PRO A 143 3.86 -9.65 -10.08
N ALA A 144 4.55 -10.76 -9.85
CA ALA A 144 5.25 -11.49 -10.92
C ALA A 144 4.27 -11.89 -12.04
N TYR A 145 3.07 -12.31 -11.67
CA TYR A 145 2.01 -12.72 -12.60
C TYR A 145 1.20 -11.56 -13.23
N PHE A 146 1.63 -10.29 -13.08
CA PHE A 146 1.02 -9.17 -13.82
C PHE A 146 1.23 -9.30 -15.33
N ASN A 147 0.15 -9.15 -16.09
CA ASN A 147 0.20 -9.06 -17.55
C ASN A 147 0.69 -7.68 -18.02
N ASP A 148 0.99 -7.59 -19.32
CA ASP A 148 1.56 -6.41 -19.97
C ASP A 148 0.72 -5.11 -19.78
N SER A 149 -0.62 -5.19 -19.88
CA SER A 149 -1.49 -4.02 -19.66
C SER A 149 -1.42 -3.50 -18.22
N GLN A 150 -1.27 -4.39 -17.23
CA GLN A 150 -1.12 -4.01 -15.81
C GLN A 150 0.27 -3.43 -15.52
N ARG A 151 1.31 -3.93 -16.19
CA ARG A 151 2.68 -3.38 -16.13
C ARG A 151 2.73 -1.99 -16.73
N GLN A 152 2.14 -1.79 -17.91
CA GLN A 152 2.06 -0.49 -18.57
C GLN A 152 1.24 0.50 -17.75
N ALA A 153 0.07 0.11 -17.23
CA ALA A 153 -0.75 0.96 -16.37
C ALA A 153 -0.02 1.37 -15.06
N THR A 154 0.82 0.49 -14.49
CA THR A 154 1.67 0.82 -13.34
C THR A 154 2.79 1.81 -13.72
N ARG A 155 3.39 1.65 -14.91
CA ARG A 155 4.36 2.60 -15.48
C ARG A 155 3.72 3.97 -15.74
N ASP A 156 2.49 3.99 -16.26
CA ASP A 156 1.72 5.21 -16.52
C ASP A 156 1.34 5.92 -15.21
N ALA A 157 0.98 5.18 -14.15
CA ALA A 157 0.80 5.75 -12.82
C ALA A 157 2.08 6.42 -12.28
N GLY A 158 3.26 5.86 -12.57
CA GLY A 158 4.55 6.51 -12.28
C GLY A 158 4.77 7.80 -13.08
N ARG A 159 4.45 7.80 -14.38
CA ARG A 159 4.51 9.02 -15.22
C ARG A 159 3.56 10.11 -14.72
N ILE A 160 2.32 9.77 -14.36
CA ILE A 160 1.32 10.68 -13.76
C ILE A 160 1.77 11.17 -12.37
N ALA A 161 2.64 10.42 -11.69
CA ALA A 161 3.27 10.84 -10.44
C ALA A 161 4.48 11.78 -10.61
N GLY A 162 4.90 12.07 -11.85
CA GLY A 162 6.08 12.88 -12.15
C GLY A 162 7.41 12.10 -12.11
N LEU A 163 7.36 10.77 -12.14
CA LEU A 163 8.55 9.90 -12.06
C LEU A 163 8.99 9.36 -13.42
N GLU A 164 10.29 9.40 -13.68
CA GLU A 164 10.92 8.58 -14.71
C GLU A 164 10.99 7.12 -14.23
N VAL A 165 10.08 6.27 -14.70
CA VAL A 165 10.04 4.85 -14.35
C VAL A 165 11.12 4.10 -15.12
N LEU A 166 12.30 3.93 -14.51
CA LEU A 166 13.45 3.29 -15.15
C LEU A 166 13.23 1.79 -15.36
N ARG A 167 12.58 1.11 -14.40
CA ARG A 167 12.26 -0.32 -14.51
C ARG A 167 10.98 -0.65 -13.73
N ILE A 168 10.19 -1.58 -14.30
CA ILE A 168 9.16 -2.31 -13.58
C ILE A 168 9.79 -3.64 -13.14
N LEU A 169 9.74 -3.94 -11.83
CA LEU A 169 10.41 -5.10 -11.24
C LEU A 169 9.37 -6.07 -10.63
N ASN A 170 9.58 -7.37 -10.78
CA ASN A 170 8.71 -8.39 -10.18
C ASN A 170 8.92 -8.42 -8.65
N GLU A 171 7.84 -8.45 -7.87
CA GLU A 171 7.86 -8.44 -6.39
C GLU A 171 8.74 -9.56 -5.79
N PRO A 172 8.61 -10.85 -6.19
CA PRO A 172 9.49 -11.92 -5.71
C PRO A 172 10.95 -11.76 -6.15
N THR A 173 11.19 -11.29 -7.37
CA THR A 173 12.53 -11.00 -7.88
C THR A 173 13.19 -9.88 -7.06
N SER A 174 12.44 -8.84 -6.73
CA SER A 174 12.87 -7.78 -5.82
C SER A 174 13.26 -8.35 -4.46
N ALA A 175 12.40 -9.20 -3.88
CA ALA A 175 12.70 -9.82 -2.59
C ALA A 175 13.96 -10.70 -2.62
N SER A 176 14.22 -11.39 -3.74
CA SER A 176 15.45 -12.16 -3.92
C SER A 176 16.71 -11.28 -3.91
N LEU A 177 16.70 -10.11 -4.55
CA LEU A 177 17.84 -9.18 -4.56
C LEU A 177 18.20 -8.72 -3.15
N ALA A 178 17.18 -8.40 -2.34
CA ALA A 178 17.37 -8.02 -0.94
C ALA A 178 17.86 -9.17 -0.05
N TYR A 179 17.42 -10.41 -0.29
CA TYR A 179 17.92 -11.59 0.41
C TYR A 179 19.37 -11.94 0.03
N GLY A 180 19.70 -11.84 -1.27
CA GLY A 180 20.94 -12.36 -1.83
C GLY A 180 22.11 -11.37 -1.89
N LEU A 181 21.91 -10.07 -1.62
CA LEU A 181 22.95 -9.04 -1.78
C LEU A 181 24.28 -9.37 -1.07
N ASP A 182 24.20 -9.93 0.14
CA ASP A 182 25.37 -10.32 0.96
C ASP A 182 25.73 -11.82 0.83
N ARG A 183 25.03 -12.58 -0.03
CA ARG A 183 25.25 -14.02 -0.22
C ARG A 183 26.28 -14.30 -1.30
N ARG A 184 27.21 -15.22 -1.01
CA ARG A 184 28.21 -15.71 -1.98
C ARG A 184 27.87 -17.11 -2.46
N ASP A 185 27.55 -18.02 -1.53
CA ASP A 185 27.19 -19.39 -1.85
C ASP A 185 25.96 -19.43 -2.76
N ASN A 186 26.00 -20.30 -3.78
CA ASN A 186 24.87 -20.55 -4.66
C ASN A 186 23.79 -21.35 -3.90
N GLN A 187 22.59 -20.80 -3.81
CA GLN A 187 21.42 -21.39 -3.17
C GLN A 187 20.21 -21.37 -4.11
N THR A 188 19.43 -22.44 -4.13
CA THR A 188 18.10 -22.42 -4.74
C THR A 188 17.06 -21.99 -3.68
N ILE A 189 16.44 -20.84 -3.89
CA ILE A 189 15.47 -20.26 -2.96
C ILE A 189 14.03 -20.32 -3.52
N LEU A 190 13.06 -20.46 -2.63
CA LEU A 190 11.65 -20.25 -2.94
C LEU A 190 11.17 -18.97 -2.25
N VAL A 191 10.78 -17.97 -3.04
CA VAL A 191 10.14 -16.75 -2.53
C VAL A 191 8.62 -16.96 -2.57
N PHE A 192 7.97 -16.81 -1.42
CA PHE A 192 6.52 -16.95 -1.25
C PHE A 192 5.95 -15.59 -0.82
N ASP A 193 5.30 -14.88 -1.75
CA ASP A 193 4.73 -13.55 -1.51
C ASP A 193 3.21 -13.62 -1.40
N LEU A 194 2.69 -13.40 -0.19
CA LEU A 194 1.26 -13.31 0.08
C LEU A 194 0.90 -11.90 0.57
N GLY A 195 0.75 -11.00 -0.39
CA GLY A 195 0.36 -9.61 -0.16
C GLY A 195 -1.14 -9.43 0.14
N GLY A 196 -1.59 -8.17 0.06
CA GLY A 196 -2.96 -7.77 0.40
C GLY A 196 -4.05 -8.23 -0.58
N GLY A 197 -3.71 -8.56 -1.82
CA GLY A 197 -4.68 -8.99 -2.84
C GLY A 197 -4.10 -9.79 -4.01
N THR A 198 -2.84 -10.19 -3.90
CA THR A 198 -2.09 -11.00 -4.86
C THR A 198 -1.23 -12.01 -4.11
N PHE A 199 -1.06 -13.18 -4.73
CA PHE A 199 -0.18 -14.24 -4.27
C PHE A 199 0.77 -14.58 -5.43
N ASP A 200 2.08 -14.50 -5.20
CA ASP A 200 3.09 -14.98 -6.14
C ASP A 200 4.03 -15.95 -5.45
N VAL A 201 4.59 -16.87 -6.22
CA VAL A 201 5.65 -17.78 -5.80
C VAL A 201 6.66 -17.93 -6.93
N SER A 202 7.93 -17.71 -6.59
CA SER A 202 9.03 -17.83 -7.53
C SER A 202 10.12 -18.72 -6.97
N VAL A 203 10.70 -19.56 -7.82
CA VAL A 203 11.89 -20.34 -7.54
C VAL A 203 13.05 -19.67 -8.27
N LEU A 204 14.13 -19.37 -7.55
CA LEU A 204 15.29 -18.67 -8.07
C LEU A 204 16.58 -19.34 -7.62
N ASP A 205 17.60 -19.32 -8.47
CA ASP A 205 18.98 -19.58 -8.06
C ASP A 205 19.67 -18.23 -7.78
N VAL A 206 20.33 -18.15 -6.63
CA VAL A 206 20.95 -16.92 -6.10
C VAL A 206 22.33 -17.24 -5.56
N GLY A 207 23.37 -16.56 -6.07
CA GLY A 207 24.75 -16.67 -5.59
C GLY A 207 25.75 -16.03 -6.55
N ASP A 208 26.96 -15.75 -6.07
CA ASP A 208 28.04 -15.08 -6.83
C ASP A 208 27.59 -13.81 -7.62
N GLY A 209 26.60 -13.07 -7.11
CA GLY A 209 26.01 -11.89 -7.77
C GLY A 209 25.02 -12.19 -8.91
N ILE A 210 24.76 -13.47 -9.22
CA ILE A 210 23.80 -13.92 -10.22
C ILE A 210 22.46 -14.24 -9.53
N PHE A 211 21.38 -13.75 -10.14
CA PHE A 211 20.00 -13.98 -9.72
C PHE A 211 19.22 -14.48 -10.92
N GLU A 212 18.91 -15.77 -10.98
CA GLU A 212 18.19 -16.41 -12.10
C GLU A 212 16.82 -16.91 -11.63
N VAL A 213 15.74 -16.35 -12.15
CA VAL A 213 14.38 -16.89 -11.94
C VAL A 213 14.26 -18.18 -12.75
N ARG A 214 14.09 -19.33 -12.07
CA ARG A 214 13.86 -20.63 -12.72
C ARG A 214 12.40 -20.79 -13.15
N ALA A 215 11.48 -20.41 -12.26
CA ALA A 215 10.05 -20.43 -12.54
C ALA A 215 9.28 -19.46 -11.64
N THR A 216 8.15 -18.97 -12.14
CA THR A 216 7.20 -18.18 -11.34
C THR A 216 5.75 -18.62 -11.60
N SER A 217 4.92 -18.52 -10.57
CA SER A 217 3.49 -18.81 -10.63
C SER A 217 2.75 -17.94 -9.60
N GLY A 218 1.43 -17.82 -9.71
CA GLY A 218 0.68 -16.99 -8.77
C GLY A 218 -0.83 -16.98 -9.01
N ASP A 219 -1.52 -16.18 -8.21
CA ASP A 219 -2.93 -15.86 -8.30
C ASP A 219 -3.13 -14.35 -8.04
N THR A 220 -3.42 -13.61 -9.11
CA THR A 220 -3.59 -12.14 -9.06
C THR A 220 -4.93 -11.70 -8.44
N GLN A 221 -5.72 -12.62 -7.90
CA GLN A 221 -6.98 -12.38 -7.18
C GLN A 221 -7.07 -13.25 -5.91
N LEU A 222 -5.94 -13.41 -5.21
CA LEU A 222 -5.84 -14.06 -3.91
C LEU A 222 -4.86 -13.31 -3.01
N GLY A 223 -5.32 -12.78 -1.88
CA GLY A 223 -4.44 -12.18 -0.88
C GLY A 223 -5.15 -11.89 0.43
N GLY A 224 -4.47 -11.17 1.32
CA GLY A 224 -4.94 -10.88 2.69
C GLY A 224 -6.38 -10.35 2.81
N GLY A 225 -6.85 -9.56 1.84
CA GLY A 225 -8.22 -9.03 1.81
C GLY A 225 -9.30 -10.07 1.52
N ASP A 226 -8.95 -11.18 0.85
CA ASP A 226 -9.88 -12.29 0.63
C ASP A 226 -10.04 -13.14 1.89
N PHE A 227 -9.03 -13.19 2.76
CA PHE A 227 -9.14 -13.73 4.13
C PHE A 227 -9.96 -12.83 5.05
N ASP A 228 -9.79 -11.50 4.96
CA ASP A 228 -10.63 -10.54 5.70
C ASP A 228 -12.11 -10.72 5.35
N LYS A 229 -12.39 -10.91 4.07
CA LYS A 229 -13.75 -11.16 3.58
C LYS A 229 -14.39 -12.41 4.22
N LYS A 230 -13.63 -13.48 4.51
CA LYS A 230 -14.18 -14.66 5.20
C LYS A 230 -14.71 -14.33 6.59
N ILE A 231 -14.03 -13.43 7.30
CA ILE A 231 -14.49 -12.93 8.60
C ILE A 231 -15.69 -11.97 8.39
N VAL A 232 -15.66 -11.08 7.40
CA VAL A 232 -16.78 -10.17 7.09
C VAL A 232 -18.07 -10.92 6.75
N ASP A 233 -18.00 -11.93 5.88
CA ASP A 233 -19.16 -12.73 5.49
C ASP A 233 -19.68 -13.54 6.70
N TRP A 234 -18.80 -14.19 7.49
CA TRP A 234 -19.19 -14.86 8.74
C TRP A 234 -19.90 -13.91 9.73
N LEU A 235 -19.34 -12.72 9.98
CA LEU A 235 -19.94 -11.71 10.85
C LEU A 235 -21.29 -11.22 10.34
N ALA A 236 -21.41 -10.96 9.03
CA ALA A 236 -22.63 -10.48 8.42
C ALA A 236 -23.73 -11.55 8.38
N ASP A 237 -23.38 -12.81 8.16
CA ASP A 237 -24.31 -13.93 8.16
C ASP A 237 -24.83 -14.21 9.59
N GLN A 238 -23.96 -14.24 10.61
CA GLN A 238 -24.39 -14.35 12.01
C GLN A 238 -25.31 -13.18 12.44
N PHE A 239 -25.00 -11.95 12.01
CA PHE A 239 -25.84 -10.80 12.33
C PHE A 239 -27.18 -10.84 11.57
N MET A 240 -27.19 -11.35 10.33
CA MET A 240 -28.43 -11.58 9.57
C MET A 240 -29.31 -12.64 10.22
N GLU A 241 -28.73 -13.72 10.76
CA GLU A 241 -29.48 -14.76 11.50
C GLU A 241 -30.11 -14.23 12.80
N GLN A 242 -29.42 -13.34 13.51
CA GLN A 242 -29.87 -12.81 14.81
C GLN A 242 -30.83 -11.63 14.68
N GLU A 243 -30.56 -10.71 13.75
CA GLU A 243 -31.21 -9.40 13.66
C GLU A 243 -31.98 -9.18 12.35
N SER A 244 -31.96 -10.16 11.42
CA SER A 244 -32.60 -10.07 10.09
C SER A 244 -32.13 -8.89 9.22
N VAL A 245 -30.94 -8.34 9.49
CA VAL A 245 -30.35 -7.21 8.77
C VAL A 245 -29.02 -7.60 8.11
N ASP A 246 -28.96 -7.46 6.78
CA ASP A 246 -27.75 -7.71 5.99
C ASP A 246 -26.82 -6.48 6.01
N LEU A 247 -25.89 -6.43 6.98
CA LEU A 247 -24.93 -5.34 7.16
C LEU A 247 -24.08 -5.03 5.92
N ARG A 248 -23.95 -5.96 4.97
CA ARG A 248 -23.22 -5.76 3.70
C ARG A 248 -23.90 -4.76 2.76
N ARG A 249 -25.18 -4.44 2.99
CA ARG A 249 -25.95 -3.45 2.20
C ARG A 249 -25.71 -2.02 2.65
N ASP A 250 -25.34 -1.82 3.92
CA ASP A 250 -24.95 -0.52 4.45
C ASP A 250 -23.43 -0.31 4.24
N ARG A 251 -23.07 0.77 3.55
CA ARG A 251 -21.67 1.08 3.20
C ARG A 251 -20.80 1.43 4.41
N GLN A 252 -21.39 2.04 5.44
CA GLN A 252 -20.69 2.40 6.67
C GLN A 252 -20.55 1.17 7.59
N ALA A 253 -21.58 0.33 7.69
CA ALA A 253 -21.48 -0.94 8.41
C ALA A 253 -20.48 -1.89 7.75
N LEU A 254 -20.53 -2.04 6.42
CA LEU A 254 -19.57 -2.85 5.66
C LEU A 254 -18.12 -2.37 5.86
N GLN A 255 -17.85 -1.07 5.79
CA GLN A 255 -16.50 -0.54 6.02
C GLN A 255 -15.99 -0.85 7.44
N ARG A 256 -16.85 -0.74 8.46
CA ARG A 256 -16.52 -1.10 9.85
C ARG A 256 -16.29 -2.60 10.04
N LEU A 257 -17.08 -3.45 9.37
CA LEU A 257 -16.86 -4.89 9.36
C LEU A 257 -15.50 -5.24 8.73
N MET A 258 -15.14 -4.60 7.61
CA MET A 258 -13.86 -4.83 6.94
C MET A 258 -12.65 -4.46 7.82
N GLU A 259 -12.70 -3.32 8.51
CA GLU A 259 -11.64 -2.93 9.46
C GLU A 259 -11.55 -3.84 10.68
N ALA A 260 -12.69 -4.25 11.24
CA ALA A 260 -12.73 -5.19 12.35
C ALA A 260 -12.22 -6.59 11.96
N ALA A 261 -12.56 -7.04 10.75
CA ALA A 261 -12.07 -8.29 10.18
C ALA A 261 -10.55 -8.29 9.96
N GLU A 262 -10.01 -7.23 9.35
CA GLU A 262 -8.56 -7.07 9.14
C GLU A 262 -7.81 -7.07 10.47
N LYS A 263 -8.31 -6.31 11.46
CA LYS A 263 -7.75 -6.29 12.81
C LYS A 263 -7.79 -7.69 13.46
N ALA A 264 -8.94 -8.37 13.41
CA ALA A 264 -9.12 -9.71 13.97
C ALA A 264 -8.18 -10.75 13.35
N LYS A 265 -8.02 -10.74 12.01
CA LYS A 265 -7.07 -11.59 11.29
C LYS A 265 -5.62 -11.36 11.75
N ILE A 266 -5.22 -10.10 11.88
CA ILE A 266 -3.86 -9.73 12.30
C ILE A 266 -3.63 -10.18 13.75
N GLU A 267 -4.56 -9.91 14.66
CA GLU A 267 -4.46 -10.35 16.06
C GLU A 267 -4.37 -11.87 16.16
N LEU A 268 -5.21 -12.62 15.43
CA LEU A 268 -5.19 -14.09 15.43
C LEU A 268 -3.90 -14.70 14.90
N SER A 269 -3.04 -13.93 14.24
CA SER A 269 -1.68 -14.38 13.89
C SER A 269 -0.76 -14.46 15.12
N GLY A 270 -1.02 -13.68 16.17
CA GLY A 270 -0.32 -13.72 17.46
C GLY A 270 -1.07 -14.46 18.57
N VAL A 271 -2.38 -14.22 18.72
CA VAL A 271 -3.22 -14.81 19.79
C VAL A 271 -4.15 -15.91 19.27
N ASN A 272 -4.62 -16.79 20.16
CA ASN A 272 -5.52 -17.90 19.80
C ASN A 272 -7.00 -17.49 19.70
N VAL A 273 -7.38 -16.35 20.30
CA VAL A 273 -8.76 -15.81 20.31
C VAL A 273 -8.68 -14.29 20.30
N THR A 274 -9.56 -13.64 19.53
CA THR A 274 -9.81 -12.19 19.56
C THR A 274 -11.29 -11.91 19.84
N GLU A 275 -11.59 -10.70 20.27
CA GLU A 275 -12.94 -10.19 20.51
C GLU A 275 -13.27 -9.10 19.49
N ILE A 276 -14.40 -9.27 18.81
CA ILE A 276 -14.89 -8.34 17.78
C ILE A 276 -16.08 -7.62 18.37
N ASN A 277 -15.88 -6.35 18.76
CA ASN A 277 -16.90 -5.48 19.34
C ASN A 277 -17.12 -4.26 18.46
N LEU A 278 -18.32 -4.16 17.88
CA LEU A 278 -18.79 -3.10 17.00
C LEU A 278 -20.10 -2.52 17.56
N PRO A 279 -20.01 -1.55 18.49
CA PRO A 279 -21.20 -0.95 19.07
C PRO A 279 -21.88 -0.01 18.06
N PHE A 280 -23.21 0.09 18.09
CA PHE A 280 -23.98 0.92 17.16
C PHE A 280 -23.64 0.60 15.69
N ILE A 281 -23.54 -0.68 15.31
CA ILE A 281 -23.16 -1.10 13.94
C ILE A 281 -24.24 -0.76 12.91
N THR A 282 -25.50 -0.78 13.34
CA THR A 282 -26.67 -0.33 12.58
C THR A 282 -27.80 0.06 13.55
N ALA A 283 -28.97 0.43 13.02
CA ALA A 283 -30.18 0.67 13.80
C ALA A 283 -31.41 0.06 13.11
N THR A 284 -32.30 -0.52 13.91
CA THR A 284 -33.58 -1.13 13.50
C THR A 284 -34.75 -0.35 14.12
N GLU A 285 -35.98 -0.80 13.87
CA GLU A 285 -37.17 -0.23 14.54
C GLU A 285 -37.08 -0.36 16.08
N ASP A 286 -36.49 -1.45 16.59
CA ASP A 286 -36.20 -1.66 18.01
C ASP A 286 -35.07 -0.77 18.59
N GLY A 287 -34.43 0.08 17.75
CA GLY A 287 -33.34 0.97 18.16
C GLY A 287 -31.94 0.52 17.69
N PRO A 288 -30.87 1.06 18.29
CA PRO A 288 -29.49 0.75 17.87
C PRO A 288 -29.12 -0.71 18.15
N LYS A 289 -28.37 -1.31 17.23
CA LYS A 289 -27.87 -2.68 17.34
C LYS A 289 -26.34 -2.71 17.43
N HIS A 290 -25.83 -3.75 18.08
CA HIS A 290 -24.42 -3.95 18.39
C HIS A 290 -24.02 -5.33 17.88
N LEU A 291 -22.78 -5.48 17.41
CA LEU A 291 -22.20 -6.79 17.12
C LEU A 291 -21.07 -7.03 18.12
N GLU A 292 -21.21 -8.06 18.93
CA GLU A 292 -20.21 -8.51 19.90
C GLU A 292 -20.05 -10.02 19.77
N THR A 293 -18.86 -10.48 19.41
CA THR A 293 -18.57 -11.91 19.24
C THR A 293 -17.08 -12.21 19.47
N ARG A 294 -16.74 -13.48 19.66
CA ARG A 294 -15.38 -13.95 19.83
C ARG A 294 -15.02 -14.88 18.67
N LEU A 295 -13.90 -14.61 18.01
CA LEU A 295 -13.37 -15.43 16.94
C LEU A 295 -12.11 -16.15 17.42
N THR A 296 -12.10 -17.48 17.31
CA THR A 296 -10.90 -18.29 17.59
C THR A 296 -10.07 -18.50 16.32
N ARG A 297 -8.76 -18.73 16.47
CA ARG A 297 -7.86 -19.04 15.35
C ARG A 297 -8.36 -20.27 14.58
N THR A 298 -8.74 -21.34 15.26
CA THR A 298 -9.23 -22.58 14.64
C THR A 298 -10.51 -22.37 13.83
N GLN A 299 -11.44 -21.51 14.28
CA GLN A 299 -12.61 -21.12 13.48
C GLN A 299 -12.21 -20.32 12.24
N PHE A 300 -11.32 -19.32 12.39
CA PHE A 300 -10.81 -18.54 11.26
C PHE A 300 -10.11 -19.42 10.21
N GLU A 301 -9.24 -20.34 10.65
CA GLU A 301 -8.57 -21.30 9.77
C GLU A 301 -9.58 -22.22 9.04
N ALA A 302 -10.64 -22.66 9.72
CA ALA A 302 -11.72 -23.44 9.11
C ALA A 302 -12.52 -22.66 8.06
N LEU A 303 -12.75 -21.35 8.25
CA LEU A 303 -13.39 -20.47 7.26
C LEU A 303 -12.55 -20.27 5.98
N CYS A 304 -11.24 -20.54 6.05
CA CYS A 304 -10.26 -20.22 5.00
C CYS A 304 -9.68 -21.44 4.26
N ILE A 305 -10.21 -22.65 4.47
CA ILE A 305 -9.69 -23.91 3.88
C ILE A 305 -9.56 -23.83 2.34
N ASP A 306 -10.54 -23.22 1.66
CA ASP A 306 -10.54 -23.02 0.20
C ASP A 306 -9.44 -22.06 -0.26
N LEU A 307 -9.19 -20.98 0.49
CA LEU A 307 -8.11 -20.02 0.20
C LEU A 307 -6.74 -20.67 0.39
N VAL A 308 -6.54 -21.40 1.49
CA VAL A 308 -5.30 -22.15 1.77
C VAL A 308 -5.09 -23.27 0.73
N SER A 309 -6.16 -23.89 0.22
CA SER A 309 -6.10 -24.84 -0.88
C SER A 309 -5.64 -24.19 -2.18
N ARG A 310 -6.16 -23.00 -2.55
CA ARG A 310 -5.73 -22.24 -3.73
C ARG A 310 -4.22 -21.93 -3.73
N LEU A 311 -3.63 -21.62 -2.56
CA LEU A 311 -2.19 -21.38 -2.42
C LEU A 311 -1.33 -22.60 -2.81
N ARG A 312 -1.84 -23.84 -2.66
CA ARG A 312 -1.08 -25.08 -2.98
C ARG A 312 -0.78 -25.23 -4.47
N GLY A 313 -1.67 -24.75 -5.34
CA GLY A 313 -1.57 -24.91 -6.79
C GLY A 313 -0.32 -24.25 -7.36
N PRO A 314 -0.15 -22.91 -7.22
CA PRO A 314 1.00 -22.19 -7.74
C PRO A 314 2.34 -22.67 -7.17
N VAL A 315 2.42 -23.04 -5.89
CA VAL A 315 3.68 -23.55 -5.30
C VAL A 315 4.13 -24.84 -5.97
N LYS A 316 3.21 -25.80 -6.14
CA LYS A 316 3.48 -27.04 -6.88
C LYS A 316 3.82 -26.76 -8.34
N GLN A 317 3.15 -25.79 -8.96
CA GLN A 317 3.40 -25.43 -10.35
C GLN A 317 4.78 -24.83 -10.56
N ALA A 318 5.23 -23.93 -9.69
CA ALA A 318 6.55 -23.31 -9.76
C ALA A 318 7.68 -24.35 -9.56
N LEU A 319 7.53 -25.28 -8.61
CA LEU A 319 8.47 -26.39 -8.41
C LEU A 319 8.54 -27.31 -9.65
N ASN A 320 7.39 -27.71 -10.19
CA ASN A 320 7.30 -28.55 -11.38
C ASN A 320 7.91 -27.86 -12.61
N ASP A 321 7.66 -26.57 -12.79
CA ASP A 321 8.17 -25.77 -13.92
C ASP A 321 9.68 -25.54 -13.81
N ALA A 322 10.22 -25.39 -12.59
CA ALA A 322 11.65 -25.35 -12.33
C ALA A 322 12.34 -26.73 -12.49
N GLY A 323 11.56 -27.82 -12.58
CA GLY A 323 12.08 -29.19 -12.63
C GLY A 323 12.66 -29.69 -11.30
N LEU A 324 12.21 -29.12 -10.17
CA LEU A 324 12.78 -29.38 -8.84
C LEU A 324 11.78 -30.06 -7.90
N SER A 325 12.30 -30.97 -7.08
CA SER A 325 11.59 -31.51 -5.92
C SER A 325 11.67 -30.54 -4.72
N PRO A 326 10.73 -30.58 -3.77
CA PRO A 326 10.76 -29.71 -2.59
C PRO A 326 12.06 -29.79 -1.77
N MET A 327 12.70 -30.98 -1.73
CA MET A 327 13.96 -31.21 -0.99
C MET A 327 15.17 -30.48 -1.59
N GLN A 328 15.06 -29.99 -2.84
CA GLN A 328 16.11 -29.25 -3.53
C GLN A 328 16.01 -27.73 -3.33
N ILE A 329 15.00 -27.26 -2.59
CA ILE A 329 14.95 -25.87 -2.13
C ILE A 329 15.83 -25.78 -0.87
N ASP A 330 16.78 -24.85 -0.86
CA ASP A 330 17.68 -24.61 0.27
C ASP A 330 17.03 -23.71 1.34
N GLU A 331 16.35 -22.66 0.89
CA GLU A 331 15.81 -21.58 1.72
C GLU A 331 14.43 -21.15 1.22
N VAL A 332 13.55 -20.74 2.15
CA VAL A 332 12.23 -20.20 1.82
C VAL A 332 12.09 -18.79 2.38
N VAL A 333 11.91 -17.80 1.52
CA VAL A 333 11.73 -16.39 1.91
C VAL A 333 10.24 -16.06 1.89
N LEU A 334 9.68 -15.70 3.05
CA LEU A 334 8.30 -15.22 3.14
C LEU A 334 8.25 -13.70 2.89
N VAL A 335 7.27 -13.29 2.09
CA VAL A 335 7.04 -11.88 1.70
C VAL A 335 5.56 -11.55 1.86
N GLY A 336 5.27 -10.28 2.13
CA GLY A 336 3.91 -9.77 2.30
C GLY A 336 3.28 -10.14 3.65
N GLY A 337 2.56 -9.20 4.27
CA GLY A 337 1.97 -9.38 5.59
C GLY A 337 0.99 -10.55 5.74
N GLY A 338 0.42 -11.09 4.65
CA GLY A 338 -0.43 -12.29 4.68
C GLY A 338 0.34 -13.58 4.99
N SER A 339 1.65 -13.63 4.69
CA SER A 339 2.51 -14.78 5.02
C SER A 339 2.72 -14.98 6.53
N ARG A 340 2.42 -13.96 7.35
CA ARG A 340 2.52 -13.99 8.81
C ARG A 340 1.50 -14.92 9.48
N MET A 341 0.43 -15.31 8.78
CA MET A 341 -0.62 -16.18 9.33
C MET A 341 -0.10 -17.61 9.61
N PRO A 342 -0.32 -18.18 10.82
CA PRO A 342 0.19 -19.52 11.19
C PRO A 342 -0.16 -20.63 10.20
N MET A 343 -1.41 -20.69 9.72
CA MET A 343 -1.83 -21.65 8.69
C MET A 343 -1.05 -21.55 7.37
N VAL A 344 -0.57 -20.35 6.99
CA VAL A 344 0.24 -20.15 5.77
C VAL A 344 1.67 -20.64 6.01
N ARG A 345 2.26 -20.34 7.17
CA ARG A 345 3.56 -20.89 7.57
C ARG A 345 3.53 -22.42 7.64
N GLN A 346 2.47 -23.00 8.22
CA GLN A 346 2.27 -24.45 8.28
C GLN A 346 2.04 -25.06 6.90
N LEU A 347 1.32 -24.38 6.00
CA LEU A 347 1.18 -24.78 4.60
C LEU A 347 2.56 -24.90 3.94
N VAL A 348 3.38 -23.85 4.01
CA VAL A 348 4.71 -23.80 3.40
C VAL A 348 5.61 -24.92 3.94
N ARG A 349 5.68 -25.08 5.27
CA ARG A 349 6.39 -26.19 5.92
C ARG A 349 5.90 -27.55 5.42
N SER A 350 4.59 -27.75 5.25
CA SER A 350 4.01 -29.02 4.76
C SER A 350 4.32 -29.35 3.29
N ILE A 351 4.92 -28.42 2.54
CA ILE A 351 5.32 -28.63 1.14
C ILE A 351 6.84 -28.75 1.02
N ILE A 352 7.60 -27.86 1.66
CA ILE A 352 9.07 -27.74 1.50
C ILE A 352 9.87 -28.46 2.61
N ASP A 353 9.24 -28.81 3.72
CA ASP A 353 9.88 -29.42 4.90
C ASP A 353 11.08 -28.63 5.45
N ARG A 354 11.01 -27.29 5.33
CA ARG A 354 11.97 -26.34 5.90
C ARG A 354 11.28 -25.25 6.69
N GLU A 355 12.01 -24.71 7.67
CA GLU A 355 11.62 -23.49 8.35
C GLU A 355 11.83 -22.28 7.44
N PRO A 356 10.81 -21.42 7.24
CA PRO A 356 10.98 -20.21 6.45
C PRO A 356 11.90 -19.19 7.13
N ASN A 357 12.68 -18.50 6.32
CA ASN A 357 13.70 -17.55 6.73
C ASN A 357 13.06 -16.28 7.35
N GLU A 358 13.51 -15.90 8.56
CA GLU A 358 13.02 -14.72 9.29
C GLU A 358 14.03 -13.54 9.30
N ASN A 359 15.18 -13.66 8.64
CA ASN A 359 16.21 -12.60 8.60
C ASN A 359 15.82 -11.40 7.71
N VAL A 360 14.68 -11.52 7.01
CA VAL A 360 14.18 -10.57 6.02
C VAL A 360 12.83 -10.05 6.49
N ASN A 361 12.64 -8.73 6.52
CA ASN A 361 11.36 -8.14 6.90
C ASN A 361 10.36 -8.24 5.74
N PRO A 362 9.27 -9.04 5.85
CA PRO A 362 8.36 -9.33 4.74
C PRO A 362 7.55 -8.11 4.28
N ASP A 363 7.49 -7.04 5.09
CA ASP A 363 6.78 -5.80 4.74
C ASP A 363 7.70 -4.73 4.11
N GLU A 364 9.02 -4.94 4.08
CA GLU A 364 10.01 -3.96 3.58
C GLU A 364 10.88 -4.49 2.43
N VAL A 365 11.10 -5.81 2.38
CA VAL A 365 12.04 -6.46 1.47
C VAL A 365 11.83 -6.11 -0.01
N VAL A 366 10.57 -5.96 -0.44
CA VAL A 366 10.21 -5.65 -1.82
C VAL A 366 10.69 -4.26 -2.23
N ALA A 367 10.63 -3.27 -1.34
CA ALA A 367 11.16 -1.93 -1.62
C ALA A 367 12.70 -1.90 -1.52
N VAL A 368 13.28 -2.64 -0.57
CA VAL A 368 14.74 -2.82 -0.44
C VAL A 368 15.34 -3.37 -1.73
N GLY A 369 14.74 -4.41 -2.31
CA GLY A 369 15.15 -4.98 -3.60
C GLY A 369 15.01 -4.01 -4.77
N ALA A 370 13.96 -3.18 -4.78
CA ALA A 370 13.75 -2.18 -5.80
C ALA A 370 14.80 -1.05 -5.70
N ALA A 371 15.25 -0.72 -4.49
CA ALA A 371 16.34 0.23 -4.28
C ALA A 371 17.69 -0.36 -4.74
N ILE A 372 17.96 -1.64 -4.46
CA ILE A 372 19.14 -2.33 -5.02
C ILE A 372 19.10 -2.31 -6.55
N GLN A 373 17.96 -2.61 -7.17
CA GLN A 373 17.78 -2.53 -8.62
C GLN A 373 17.95 -1.10 -9.16
N ALA A 374 17.52 -0.07 -8.43
CA ALA A 374 17.81 1.32 -8.77
C ALA A 374 19.32 1.60 -8.72
N GLY A 375 20.02 1.11 -7.68
CA GLY A 375 21.48 1.21 -7.53
C GLY A 375 22.26 0.51 -8.66
N ILE A 376 21.78 -0.62 -9.17
CA ILE A 376 22.37 -1.30 -10.34
C ILE A 376 22.21 -0.41 -11.59
N LEU A 377 21.04 0.20 -11.80
CA LEU A 377 20.77 1.06 -12.95
C LEU A 377 21.55 2.38 -12.90
N THR A 378 21.80 2.92 -11.70
CA THR A 378 22.64 4.12 -11.49
C THR A 378 24.13 3.82 -11.37
N GLN A 379 24.54 2.55 -11.46
CA GLN A 379 25.93 2.07 -11.28
C GLN A 379 26.52 2.32 -9.87
N GLU A 380 25.68 2.62 -8.88
CA GLU A 380 26.03 2.64 -7.46
C GLU A 380 26.30 1.22 -6.93
N VAL A 381 25.62 0.21 -7.49
CA VAL A 381 25.83 -1.22 -7.24
C VAL A 381 26.37 -1.88 -8.51
N LYS A 382 27.37 -2.75 -8.36
CA LYS A 382 28.08 -3.42 -9.46
C LYS A 382 28.10 -4.92 -9.27
N ASP A 383 28.49 -5.63 -10.32
CA ASP A 383 28.74 -7.07 -10.33
C ASP A 383 27.49 -7.92 -9.93
N ILE A 384 26.30 -7.39 -10.20
CA ILE A 384 25.03 -8.12 -10.10
C ILE A 384 24.42 -8.33 -11.48
N LEU A 385 24.05 -9.58 -11.79
CA LEU A 385 23.33 -9.97 -13.00
C LEU A 385 21.96 -10.52 -12.63
N LEU A 386 20.89 -9.85 -13.09
CA LEU A 386 19.51 -10.32 -12.93
C LEU A 386 18.97 -10.90 -14.24
N LEU A 387 18.57 -12.17 -14.19
CA LEU A 387 17.91 -12.91 -15.26
C LEU A 387 16.48 -13.25 -14.82
N ASP A 388 15.49 -12.50 -15.31
CA ASP A 388 14.07 -12.70 -15.03
C ASP A 388 13.41 -13.54 -16.16
N VAL A 389 12.13 -13.90 -16.02
CA VAL A 389 11.39 -14.74 -17.00
C VAL A 389 10.05 -14.14 -17.40
N THR A 390 9.49 -14.57 -18.54
CA THR A 390 8.07 -14.32 -18.85
C THR A 390 7.16 -15.27 -18.06
N PRO A 391 6.18 -14.80 -17.26
CA PRO A 391 5.33 -15.64 -16.41
C PRO A 391 4.28 -16.48 -17.20
N LEU A 392 4.04 -16.13 -18.46
CA LEU A 392 3.01 -16.72 -19.32
C LEU A 392 3.54 -16.96 -20.73
N SER A 393 3.08 -18.06 -21.35
CA SER A 393 3.43 -18.37 -22.73
C SER A 393 2.86 -17.32 -23.70
N LEU A 394 3.68 -16.92 -24.67
CA LEU A 394 3.30 -16.08 -25.80
C LEU A 394 3.23 -16.90 -27.08
N GLY A 395 2.22 -16.63 -27.88
CA GLY A 395 1.93 -17.40 -29.08
C GLY A 395 1.01 -16.70 -30.05
N LEU A 396 0.71 -17.41 -31.13
CA LEU A 396 -0.09 -16.90 -32.25
C LEU A 396 -1.32 -17.79 -32.49
N GLU A 397 -2.44 -17.18 -32.84
CA GLU A 397 -3.60 -17.91 -33.35
C GLU A 397 -3.27 -18.53 -34.71
N THR A 398 -3.58 -19.81 -34.87
CA THR A 398 -3.43 -20.55 -36.12
C THR A 398 -4.79 -20.92 -36.71
N ILE A 399 -4.80 -21.45 -37.94
CA ILE A 399 -6.00 -21.96 -38.60
C ILE A 399 -6.72 -22.95 -37.66
N GLY A 400 -8.02 -22.73 -37.42
CA GLY A 400 -8.81 -23.51 -36.46
C GLY A 400 -8.89 -22.91 -35.04
N GLY A 401 -8.29 -21.74 -34.79
CA GLY A 401 -8.39 -21.03 -33.52
C GLY A 401 -7.48 -21.57 -32.41
N VAL A 402 -6.55 -22.47 -32.75
CA VAL A 402 -5.57 -23.07 -31.82
C VAL A 402 -4.40 -22.10 -31.61
N MET A 403 -3.91 -22.00 -30.38
CA MET A 403 -2.79 -21.14 -30.01
C MET A 403 -1.44 -21.88 -30.13
N LYS A 404 -0.62 -21.48 -31.10
CA LYS A 404 0.76 -21.97 -31.22
C LYS A 404 1.68 -21.15 -30.32
N LYS A 405 2.09 -21.73 -29.18
CA LYS A 405 3.07 -21.14 -28.25
C LYS A 405 4.44 -21.06 -28.95
N LEU A 406 5.05 -19.87 -28.96
CA LEU A 406 6.38 -19.62 -29.55
C LEU A 406 7.44 -19.29 -28.50
N ILE A 407 7.03 -18.62 -27.42
CA ILE A 407 7.84 -18.41 -26.21
C ILE A 407 7.06 -19.03 -25.05
N PRO A 408 7.46 -20.21 -24.54
CA PRO A 408 6.82 -20.80 -23.36
C PRO A 408 6.97 -19.91 -22.12
N ARG A 409 6.06 -20.05 -21.14
CA ARG A 409 6.26 -19.47 -19.80
C ARG A 409 7.58 -19.94 -19.18
N ASN A 410 8.09 -19.14 -18.24
CA ASN A 410 9.39 -19.31 -17.60
C ASN A 410 10.60 -19.27 -18.56
N THR A 411 10.43 -18.83 -19.81
CA THR A 411 11.58 -18.51 -20.67
C THR A 411 12.26 -17.24 -20.14
N THR A 412 13.57 -17.31 -19.90
CA THR A 412 14.43 -16.19 -19.49
C THR A 412 14.33 -15.02 -20.49
N ILE A 413 14.25 -13.79 -19.99
CA ILE A 413 14.19 -12.56 -20.79
C ILE A 413 15.46 -11.72 -20.59
N PRO A 414 15.95 -10.98 -21.62
CA PRO A 414 15.36 -10.81 -22.96
C PRO A 414 15.49 -12.05 -23.85
N VAL A 415 14.53 -12.26 -24.76
CA VAL A 415 14.52 -13.40 -25.69
C VAL A 415 13.80 -13.10 -26.99
N ARG A 416 14.36 -13.61 -28.10
CA ARG A 416 13.71 -13.62 -29.41
C ARG A 416 13.43 -15.05 -29.89
N ARG A 417 12.22 -15.29 -30.39
CA ARG A 417 11.82 -16.52 -31.09
C ARG A 417 11.10 -16.15 -32.38
N SER A 418 11.25 -16.98 -33.41
CA SER A 418 10.53 -16.77 -34.67
C SER A 418 10.15 -18.09 -35.32
N ASP A 419 9.04 -18.09 -36.05
CA ASP A 419 8.51 -19.26 -36.73
C ASP A 419 7.91 -18.86 -38.09
N ILE A 420 7.75 -19.81 -39.00
CA ILE A 420 7.30 -19.57 -40.37
C ILE A 420 5.88 -20.08 -40.55
N PHE A 421 4.99 -19.17 -40.94
CA PHE A 421 3.60 -19.40 -41.27
C PHE A 421 3.37 -19.18 -42.77
N SER A 422 2.18 -19.54 -43.25
CA SER A 422 1.80 -19.39 -44.65
C SER A 422 0.32 -19.08 -44.81
N THR A 423 -0.11 -18.80 -46.03
CA THR A 423 -1.51 -18.52 -46.38
C THR A 423 -2.38 -19.77 -46.23
N SER A 424 -3.59 -19.57 -45.69
CA SER A 424 -4.65 -20.58 -45.59
C SER A 424 -5.39 -20.79 -46.90
N GLU A 425 -5.45 -19.76 -47.75
CA GLU A 425 -6.23 -19.72 -48.98
C GLU A 425 -5.38 -19.44 -50.22
N ASN A 426 -5.87 -19.91 -51.38
CA ASN A 426 -5.23 -19.65 -52.67
C ASN A 426 -5.39 -18.17 -53.05
N ASN A 427 -4.31 -17.56 -53.55
CA ASN A 427 -4.25 -16.15 -53.94
C ASN A 427 -4.53 -15.15 -52.80
N GLN A 428 -4.39 -15.59 -51.54
CA GLN A 428 -4.52 -14.73 -50.36
C GLN A 428 -3.42 -13.66 -50.34
N THR A 429 -3.82 -12.39 -50.48
CA THR A 429 -2.91 -11.23 -50.56
C THR A 429 -2.62 -10.56 -49.22
N MET A 430 -3.18 -11.08 -48.13
CA MET A 430 -3.00 -10.56 -46.78
C MET A 430 -3.10 -11.67 -45.72
N VAL A 431 -2.27 -11.60 -44.69
CA VAL A 431 -2.32 -12.49 -43.52
C VAL A 431 -2.56 -11.64 -42.27
N GLU A 432 -3.55 -12.03 -41.47
CA GLU A 432 -3.79 -11.47 -40.14
C GLU A 432 -2.96 -12.26 -39.11
N ILE A 433 -2.20 -11.53 -38.30
CA ILE A 433 -1.43 -12.07 -37.18
C ILE A 433 -2.17 -11.67 -35.90
N HIS A 434 -2.63 -12.67 -35.14
CA HIS A 434 -3.21 -12.47 -33.81
C HIS A 434 -2.28 -13.05 -32.76
N VAL A 435 -1.85 -12.18 -31.84
CA VAL A 435 -0.94 -12.48 -30.75
C VAL A 435 -1.75 -12.64 -29.46
N ALA A 436 -1.47 -13.71 -28.70
CA ALA A 436 -2.12 -13.98 -27.43
C ALA A 436 -1.11 -14.43 -26.36
N GLN A 437 -1.53 -14.30 -25.10
CA GLN A 437 -0.77 -14.70 -23.92
C GLN A 437 -1.63 -15.63 -23.04
N GLY A 438 -1.06 -16.77 -22.64
CA GLY A 438 -1.70 -17.73 -21.74
C GLY A 438 -1.41 -19.18 -22.09
N GLU A 439 -1.97 -20.08 -21.28
CA GLU A 439 -1.64 -21.51 -21.31
C GLU A 439 -2.67 -22.41 -21.98
N ARG A 440 -3.84 -21.88 -22.37
CA ARG A 440 -4.94 -22.66 -22.95
C ARG A 440 -4.64 -23.03 -24.40
N GLU A 441 -5.18 -24.16 -24.87
CA GLU A 441 -4.99 -24.64 -26.25
C GLU A 441 -5.68 -23.74 -27.28
N MET A 442 -6.84 -23.16 -26.96
CA MET A 442 -7.60 -22.30 -27.86
C MET A 442 -7.22 -20.82 -27.67
N ALA A 443 -6.94 -20.11 -28.75
CA ALA A 443 -6.53 -18.69 -28.70
C ALA A 443 -7.61 -17.78 -28.09
N VAL A 444 -8.89 -18.15 -28.20
CA VAL A 444 -10.02 -17.42 -27.62
C VAL A 444 -10.12 -17.53 -26.09
N ASP A 445 -9.52 -18.56 -25.49
CA ASP A 445 -9.47 -18.76 -24.03
C ASP A 445 -8.28 -18.03 -23.38
N ASN A 446 -7.40 -17.43 -24.19
CA ASN A 446 -6.20 -16.73 -23.75
C ASN A 446 -6.36 -15.21 -23.87
N LYS A 447 -5.47 -14.45 -23.23
CA LYS A 447 -5.49 -12.98 -23.30
C LYS A 447 -4.99 -12.54 -24.68
N SER A 448 -5.90 -12.07 -25.53
CA SER A 448 -5.53 -11.38 -26.77
C SER A 448 -4.67 -10.15 -26.45
N LEU A 449 -3.49 -10.07 -27.05
CA LEU A 449 -2.56 -8.94 -26.91
C LEU A 449 -2.66 -7.95 -28.08
N GLY A 450 -2.90 -8.43 -29.30
CA GLY A 450 -3.02 -7.57 -30.47
C GLY A 450 -3.26 -8.32 -31.77
N ARG A 451 -3.82 -7.62 -32.76
CA ARG A 451 -4.04 -8.11 -34.13
C ARG A 451 -3.53 -7.10 -35.14
N PHE A 452 -2.82 -7.57 -36.17
CA PHE A 452 -2.38 -6.73 -37.29
C PHE A 452 -2.32 -7.52 -38.60
N LYS A 453 -2.27 -6.80 -39.73
CA LYS A 453 -2.37 -7.39 -41.07
C LYS A 453 -1.12 -7.10 -41.88
N LEU A 454 -0.40 -8.15 -42.28
CA LEU A 454 0.64 -8.06 -43.30
C LEU A 454 -0.06 -8.09 -44.67
N MET A 455 0.00 -6.99 -45.41
CA MET A 455 -0.68 -6.81 -46.69
C MET A 455 0.31 -6.87 -47.88
N GLY A 456 -0.22 -7.21 -49.05
CA GLY A 456 0.55 -7.20 -50.29
C GLY A 456 1.39 -8.46 -50.50
N ILE A 457 0.93 -9.59 -49.99
CA ILE A 457 1.48 -10.92 -50.31
C ILE A 457 1.16 -11.20 -51.79
N PRO A 458 2.12 -11.65 -52.62
CA PRO A 458 1.85 -11.99 -54.02
C PRO A 458 0.84 -13.14 -54.14
N PRO A 459 -0.10 -13.12 -55.11
CA PRO A 459 -1.01 -14.23 -55.35
C PRO A 459 -0.28 -15.53 -55.64
N ALA A 460 -0.42 -16.51 -54.75
CA ALA A 460 0.15 -17.84 -54.86
C ALA A 460 -0.83 -18.89 -54.28
N PRO A 461 -0.72 -20.18 -54.67
CA PRO A 461 -1.37 -21.28 -53.96
C PRO A 461 -1.12 -21.23 -52.44
N ARG A 462 -2.11 -21.68 -51.66
CA ARG A 462 -2.00 -21.78 -50.20
C ARG A 462 -0.77 -22.58 -49.78
N GLY A 463 -0.12 -22.19 -48.68
CA GLY A 463 1.07 -22.88 -48.18
C GLY A 463 2.40 -22.50 -48.88
N ILE A 464 2.39 -21.65 -49.91
CA ILE A 464 3.63 -21.23 -50.61
C ILE A 464 4.28 -19.96 -50.01
N PRO A 465 3.55 -18.86 -49.71
CA PRO A 465 4.14 -17.67 -49.11
C PRO A 465 4.79 -17.97 -47.75
N GLN A 466 6.02 -17.49 -47.50
CA GLN A 466 6.73 -17.72 -46.24
C GLN A 466 6.68 -16.48 -45.36
N ILE A 467 5.76 -16.46 -44.40
CA ILE A 467 5.58 -15.36 -43.46
C ILE A 467 6.30 -15.71 -42.15
N GLN A 468 7.50 -15.19 -41.97
CA GLN A 468 8.24 -15.34 -40.72
C GLN A 468 7.70 -14.37 -39.68
N VAL A 469 7.15 -14.87 -38.59
CA VAL A 469 6.72 -14.05 -37.45
C VAL A 469 7.73 -14.19 -36.33
N SER A 470 8.26 -13.07 -35.85
CA SER A 470 9.16 -12.98 -34.71
C SER A 470 8.43 -12.39 -33.50
N LEU A 471 8.61 -13.00 -32.33
CA LEU A 471 8.31 -12.43 -31.02
C LEU A 471 9.64 -12.10 -30.35
N ASP A 472 9.80 -10.87 -29.87
CA ASP A 472 10.99 -10.36 -29.19
C ASP A 472 10.55 -9.74 -27.86
N ILE A 473 11.06 -10.24 -26.73
CA ILE A 473 10.77 -9.71 -25.40
C ILE A 473 12.03 -9.04 -24.87
N ASP A 474 11.94 -7.77 -24.47
CA ASP A 474 13.06 -7.04 -23.88
C ASP A 474 13.25 -7.34 -22.37
N ALA A 475 14.26 -6.72 -21.75
CA ALA A 475 14.54 -6.88 -20.31
C ALA A 475 13.49 -6.24 -19.38
N ASN A 476 12.52 -5.49 -19.92
CA ASN A 476 11.35 -4.96 -19.19
C ASN A 476 10.11 -5.85 -19.34
N GLY A 477 10.17 -6.91 -20.17
CA GLY A 477 9.02 -7.74 -20.52
C GLY A 477 8.17 -7.18 -21.68
N ILE A 478 8.61 -6.13 -22.37
CA ILE A 478 7.87 -5.52 -23.49
C ILE A 478 8.02 -6.38 -24.73
N LEU A 479 6.89 -6.70 -25.37
CA LEU A 479 6.82 -7.59 -26.53
C LEU A 479 6.80 -6.80 -27.85
N GLN A 480 7.76 -7.07 -28.73
CA GLN A 480 7.72 -6.66 -30.15
C GLN A 480 7.33 -7.85 -31.02
N VAL A 481 6.40 -7.63 -31.95
CA VAL A 481 5.93 -8.64 -32.90
C VAL A 481 6.11 -8.16 -34.32
N THR A 482 6.92 -8.87 -35.09
CA THR A 482 7.27 -8.55 -36.48
C THR A 482 6.87 -9.70 -37.39
N ALA A 483 6.15 -9.42 -38.47
CA ALA A 483 5.87 -10.36 -39.55
C ALA A 483 6.56 -9.92 -40.85
N LEU A 484 7.38 -10.80 -41.41
CA LEU A 484 8.17 -10.59 -42.63
C LEU A 484 7.80 -11.64 -43.69
N ASP A 485 7.32 -11.20 -44.86
CA ASP A 485 7.27 -12.07 -46.04
C ASP A 485 8.69 -12.21 -46.61
N ARG A 486 9.27 -13.41 -46.45
CA ARG A 486 10.63 -13.72 -46.91
C ARG A 486 10.78 -13.68 -48.44
N THR A 487 9.67 -13.67 -49.17
CA THR A 487 9.64 -13.64 -50.65
C THR A 487 9.78 -12.22 -51.19
N THR A 488 9.11 -11.25 -50.56
CA THR A 488 9.07 -9.85 -51.01
C THR A 488 9.92 -8.90 -50.16
N GLY A 489 10.39 -9.35 -49.00
CA GLY A 489 11.06 -8.50 -48.01
C GLY A 489 10.10 -7.51 -47.33
N ARG A 490 8.78 -7.66 -47.50
CA ARG A 490 7.79 -6.80 -46.86
C ARG A 490 7.63 -7.17 -45.39
N GLU A 491 7.86 -6.20 -44.54
CA GLU A 491 7.72 -6.30 -43.10
C GLU A 491 6.52 -5.46 -42.62
N GLN A 492 5.76 -6.00 -41.68
CA GLN A 492 4.84 -5.26 -40.84
C GLN A 492 4.99 -5.77 -39.42
N GLY A 493 5.09 -4.86 -38.45
CA GLY A 493 5.10 -5.22 -37.04
C GLY A 493 4.12 -4.39 -36.22
N ILE A 494 3.96 -4.81 -34.98
CA ILE A 494 3.45 -4.00 -33.87
C ILE A 494 4.41 -4.16 -32.69
N THR A 495 4.79 -3.06 -32.06
CA THR A 495 5.28 -3.09 -30.69
C THR A 495 4.05 -3.25 -29.81
N ILE A 496 3.92 -4.38 -29.12
CA ILE A 496 2.95 -4.55 -28.04
C ILE A 496 3.59 -3.91 -26.79
N GLN A 497 3.66 -2.58 -26.85
CA GLN A 497 3.40 -1.76 -25.67
C GLN A 497 1.90 -1.93 -25.43
N GLY A 498 1.54 -2.43 -24.25
CA GLY A 498 0.18 -2.88 -24.00
C GLY A 498 -0.88 -1.86 -24.38
N ALA A 499 -2.06 -2.37 -24.71
CA ALA A 499 -3.26 -1.54 -24.72
C ALA A 499 -3.45 -0.97 -23.30
N SER A 500 -2.84 0.18 -23.05
CA SER A 500 -3.06 0.95 -21.84
C SER A 500 -4.54 1.29 -21.80
N THR A 501 -5.09 1.25 -20.60
CA THR A 501 -6.44 1.74 -20.29
C THR A 501 -6.58 3.24 -20.60
N LEU A 502 -5.46 3.94 -20.82
CA LEU A 502 -5.34 5.35 -21.12
C LEU A 502 -4.63 5.57 -22.46
N SER A 503 -5.15 6.50 -23.27
CA SER A 503 -4.38 7.06 -24.40
C SER A 503 -3.26 7.99 -23.90
N GLU A 504 -2.19 8.18 -24.67
CA GLU A 504 -1.13 9.16 -24.31
C GLU A 504 -1.72 10.57 -24.12
N ALA A 505 -2.80 10.93 -24.85
CA ALA A 505 -3.52 12.18 -24.66
C ALA A 505 -4.32 12.26 -23.35
N GLU A 506 -4.71 11.13 -22.75
CA GLU A 506 -5.22 11.07 -21.39
C GLU A 506 -4.09 11.11 -20.37
N VAL A 507 -3.00 10.37 -20.57
CA VAL A 507 -1.82 10.40 -19.68
C VAL A 507 -1.25 11.82 -19.56
N GLN A 508 -1.05 12.53 -20.69
CA GLN A 508 -0.58 13.92 -20.69
C GLN A 508 -1.56 14.89 -20.00
N ARG A 509 -2.87 14.69 -20.17
CA ARG A 509 -3.90 15.47 -19.46
C ARG A 509 -3.86 15.18 -17.95
N MET A 510 -3.70 13.92 -17.56
CA MET A 510 -3.59 13.50 -16.17
C MET A 510 -2.31 14.00 -15.52
N ILE A 511 -1.20 14.12 -16.25
CA ILE A 511 0.03 14.79 -15.79
C ILE A 511 -0.24 16.28 -15.52
N GLN A 512 -0.83 17.01 -16.47
CA GLN A 512 -1.16 18.44 -16.28
C GLN A 512 -2.17 18.67 -15.15
N GLU A 513 -3.18 17.81 -15.01
CA GLU A 513 -4.11 17.84 -13.88
C GLU A 513 -3.39 17.50 -12.57
N ALA A 514 -2.49 16.51 -12.58
CA ALA A 514 -1.70 16.11 -11.42
C ALA A 514 -0.76 17.22 -10.92
N GLU A 515 -0.12 17.95 -11.82
CA GLU A 515 0.69 19.15 -11.52
C GLU A 515 -0.18 20.26 -10.93
N ARG A 516 -1.29 20.63 -11.59
CA ARG A 516 -2.22 21.66 -11.08
C ARG A 516 -2.75 21.32 -9.69
N TYR A 517 -3.13 20.06 -9.45
CA TYR A 517 -3.59 19.63 -8.12
C TYR A 517 -2.46 19.61 -7.08
N ALA A 518 -1.20 19.41 -7.48
CA ALA A 518 -0.06 19.52 -6.56
C ALA A 518 0.16 20.99 -6.13
N ASP A 519 0.02 21.95 -7.04
CA ASP A 519 0.07 23.39 -6.72
C ASP A 519 -1.12 23.83 -5.84
N GLU A 520 -2.33 23.38 -6.15
CA GLU A 520 -3.52 23.64 -5.32
C GLU A 520 -3.39 23.05 -3.90
N ASP A 521 -2.93 21.80 -3.79
CA ASP A 521 -2.70 21.15 -2.49
C ASP A 521 -1.56 21.82 -1.70
N ARG A 522 -0.51 22.28 -2.39
CA ARG A 522 0.58 23.06 -1.78
C ARG A 522 0.05 24.38 -1.22
N GLN A 523 -0.70 25.16 -1.99
CA GLN A 523 -1.28 26.43 -1.51
C GLN A 523 -2.22 26.22 -0.32
N LYS A 524 -3.04 25.16 -0.33
CA LYS A 524 -3.89 24.78 0.82
C LYS A 524 -3.04 24.40 2.05
N ARG A 525 -1.98 23.61 1.86
CA ARG A 525 -1.04 23.20 2.92
C ARG A 525 -0.34 24.41 3.54
N ASP A 526 0.22 25.29 2.72
CA ASP A 526 0.89 26.52 3.16
C ASP A 526 -0.06 27.42 3.98
N ARG A 527 -1.34 27.50 3.56
CA ARG A 527 -2.40 28.21 4.29
C ARG A 527 -2.73 27.57 5.65
N ILE A 528 -2.85 26.25 5.72
CA ILE A 528 -3.11 25.52 6.97
C ILE A 528 -1.93 25.64 7.93
N GLU A 529 -0.70 25.49 7.44
CA GLU A 529 0.52 25.62 8.24
C GLU A 529 0.68 27.03 8.80
N LYS A 530 0.42 28.06 7.99
CA LYS A 530 0.39 29.46 8.42
C LYS A 530 -0.61 29.70 9.55
N ARG A 531 -1.85 29.20 9.43
CA ARG A 531 -2.87 29.31 10.49
C ARG A 531 -2.45 28.56 11.76
N THR A 532 -1.90 27.36 11.62
CA THR A 532 -1.38 26.56 12.75
C THR A 532 -0.25 27.29 13.48
N LYS A 533 0.67 27.92 12.75
CA LYS A 533 1.75 28.76 13.33
C LYS A 533 1.23 30.02 14.02
N ALA A 534 0.19 30.64 13.47
CA ALA A 534 -0.45 31.80 14.09
C ALA A 534 -1.21 31.41 15.38
N GLU A 535 -1.97 30.31 15.37
CA GLU A 535 -2.63 29.77 16.57
C GLU A 535 -1.61 29.41 17.65
N ALA A 536 -0.54 28.69 17.31
CA ALA A 536 0.54 28.34 18.23
C ALA A 536 1.18 29.60 18.86
N LEU A 537 1.42 30.66 18.07
CA LEU A 537 1.93 31.93 18.57
C LEU A 537 0.98 32.60 19.58
N THR A 538 -0.34 32.47 19.43
CA THR A 538 -1.28 33.01 20.44
C THR A 538 -1.13 32.32 21.79
N PHE A 539 -0.95 30.99 21.80
CA PHE A 539 -0.73 30.24 23.04
C PHE A 539 0.64 30.51 23.66
N GLU A 540 1.68 30.68 22.84
CA GLU A 540 3.01 31.07 23.28
C GLU A 540 3.00 32.46 23.94
N ALA A 541 2.36 33.45 23.30
CA ALA A 541 2.21 34.80 23.83
C ALA A 541 1.50 34.82 25.19
N GLU A 542 0.38 34.09 25.31
CA GLU A 542 -0.35 33.94 26.57
C GLU A 542 0.42 33.17 27.64
N ARG A 543 1.42 32.36 27.28
CA ARG A 543 2.28 31.66 28.23
C ARG A 543 3.40 32.59 28.72
N GLN A 544 4.13 33.23 27.80
CA GLN A 544 5.20 34.18 28.14
C GLN A 544 4.68 35.34 29.01
N LEU A 545 3.49 35.89 28.71
CA LEU A 545 2.85 36.89 29.58
C LEU A 545 2.56 36.39 31.01
N ARG A 546 2.23 35.11 31.18
CA ARG A 546 1.98 34.52 32.51
C ARG A 546 3.27 34.24 33.25
N GLU A 547 4.30 33.75 32.57
CA GLU A 547 5.65 33.53 33.11
C GLU A 547 6.23 34.86 33.61
N VAL A 548 6.28 35.89 32.77
CA VAL A 548 6.77 37.23 33.14
C VAL A 548 5.95 37.87 34.29
N ALA A 549 4.63 37.68 34.33
CA ALA A 549 3.80 38.21 35.42
C ALA A 549 3.99 37.48 36.76
N LEU A 550 4.50 36.24 36.75
CA LEU A 550 4.87 35.49 37.95
C LEU A 550 6.26 35.90 38.45
N ASP A 551 7.23 36.01 37.54
CA ASP A 551 8.64 36.23 37.88
C ASP A 551 8.94 37.70 38.25
N PHE A 552 8.44 38.66 37.46
CA PHE A 552 8.69 40.10 37.64
C PHE A 552 7.48 40.88 38.20
N GLY A 553 6.39 40.16 38.47
CA GLY A 553 5.17 40.69 39.07
C GLY A 553 4.24 41.43 38.10
N MET A 554 2.98 41.57 38.53
CA MET A 554 1.88 42.11 37.72
C MET A 554 2.05 43.57 37.28
N GLN A 555 2.91 44.36 37.94
CA GLN A 555 3.17 45.75 37.53
C GLN A 555 4.04 45.82 36.27
N PHE A 556 5.14 45.07 36.23
CA PHE A 556 6.02 45.00 35.06
C PHE A 556 5.28 44.47 33.83
N ALA A 557 4.54 43.35 34.00
CA ALA A 557 3.76 42.79 32.91
C ALA A 557 2.67 43.74 32.37
N SER A 558 2.17 44.70 33.16
CA SER A 558 1.00 45.52 32.80
C SER A 558 1.18 46.44 31.58
N SER A 559 2.40 46.89 31.30
CA SER A 559 2.73 47.74 30.13
C SER A 559 2.57 46.96 28.82
N TYR A 560 3.15 45.76 28.75
CA TYR A 560 3.15 44.88 27.57
C TYR A 560 1.87 44.05 27.43
N ARG A 561 1.29 43.63 28.56
CA ARG A 561 0.09 42.78 28.62
C ARG A 561 -1.04 43.31 27.75
N ARG A 562 -1.33 44.61 27.79
CA ARG A 562 -2.44 45.18 27.01
C ARG A 562 -2.17 45.15 25.50
N LYS A 563 -0.92 45.36 25.06
CA LYS A 563 -0.52 45.29 23.65
C LYS A 563 -0.65 43.85 23.15
N ILE A 564 -0.10 42.90 23.90
CA ILE A 564 -0.04 41.48 23.53
C ILE A 564 -1.42 40.80 23.64
N GLU A 565 -2.21 41.04 24.69
CA GLU A 565 -3.59 40.50 24.81
C GLU A 565 -4.50 40.99 23.67
N ASN A 566 -4.37 42.26 23.26
CA ASN A 566 -5.10 42.81 22.10
C ASN A 566 -4.67 42.12 20.80
N LEU A 567 -3.36 42.00 20.53
CA LEU A 567 -2.84 41.36 19.32
C LEU A 567 -3.17 39.86 19.26
N VAL A 568 -3.21 39.17 20.42
CA VAL A 568 -3.70 37.78 20.52
C VAL A 568 -5.18 37.67 20.17
N GLN A 569 -6.01 38.60 20.65
CA GLN A 569 -7.44 38.63 20.34
C GLN A 569 -7.69 38.95 18.86
N GLU A 570 -7.00 39.95 18.31
CA GLU A 570 -7.05 40.33 16.90
C GLU A 570 -6.57 39.18 16.00
N LEU A 571 -5.48 38.49 16.35
CA LEU A 571 -4.99 37.33 15.62
C LEU A 571 -6.03 36.20 15.60
N ARG A 572 -6.72 35.97 16.74
CA ARG A 572 -7.84 35.00 16.84
C ARG A 572 -9.07 35.41 16.03
N GLU A 573 -9.29 36.70 15.79
CA GLU A 573 -10.39 37.22 14.97
C GLU A 573 -10.08 37.03 13.47
N VAL A 574 -8.91 37.48 12.98
CA VAL A 574 -8.51 37.23 11.58
C VAL A 574 -8.38 35.73 11.26
N LEU A 575 -7.97 34.90 12.24
CA LEU A 575 -7.97 33.44 12.14
C LEU A 575 -9.38 32.85 11.99
N LYS A 576 -10.42 33.44 12.60
CA LYS A 576 -11.82 33.01 12.41
C LYS A 576 -12.39 33.50 11.08
N GLU A 577 -12.05 34.72 10.68
CA GLU A 577 -12.54 35.32 9.42
C GLU A 577 -11.90 34.70 8.17
N ASN A 578 -10.79 33.97 8.33
CA ASN A 578 -10.00 33.36 7.24
C ASN A 578 -9.26 34.40 6.39
N ASP A 579 -8.92 35.57 6.94
CA ASP A 579 -8.10 36.56 6.24
C ASP A 579 -6.61 36.21 6.37
N ASP A 580 -6.09 35.58 5.32
CA ASP A 580 -4.67 35.22 5.26
C ASP A 580 -3.76 36.46 5.31
N ARG A 581 -4.19 37.62 4.82
CA ARG A 581 -3.36 38.84 4.82
C ARG A 581 -3.37 39.51 6.20
N GLY A 582 -4.52 39.55 6.86
CA GLY A 582 -4.64 39.96 8.26
C GLY A 582 -3.77 39.08 9.18
N ILE A 583 -3.75 37.76 8.94
CA ILE A 583 -2.87 36.85 9.68
C ILE A 583 -1.39 37.24 9.54
N ASP A 584 -0.87 37.53 8.34
CA ASP A 584 0.55 37.91 8.19
C ASP A 584 0.91 39.18 8.99
N ILE A 585 0.03 40.19 8.96
CA ILE A 585 0.26 41.49 9.59
C ILE A 585 0.23 41.32 11.12
N VAL A 586 -0.86 40.80 11.66
CA VAL A 586 -1.04 40.68 13.11
C VAL A 586 -0.07 39.64 13.71
N GLN A 587 0.33 38.62 12.96
CA GLN A 587 1.38 37.67 13.38
C GLN A 587 2.77 38.33 13.45
N ALA A 588 3.09 39.28 12.56
CA ALA A 588 4.32 40.06 12.63
C ALA A 588 4.29 41.00 13.84
N ASP A 589 3.22 41.79 13.99
CA ASP A 589 3.05 42.74 15.09
C ASP A 589 3.10 42.04 16.48
N LEU A 590 2.51 40.84 16.58
CA LEU A 590 2.57 40.02 17.80
C LEU A 590 3.99 39.51 18.09
N ARG A 591 4.77 39.12 17.05
CA ARG A 591 6.18 38.72 17.24
C ARG A 591 7.04 39.88 17.70
N ASP A 592 6.86 41.06 17.11
CA ASP A 592 7.61 42.25 17.49
C ASP A 592 7.29 42.66 18.94
N ALA A 593 6.02 42.57 19.36
CA ALA A 593 5.61 42.80 20.75
C ALA A 593 6.21 41.78 21.75
N LEU A 594 6.34 40.51 21.35
CA LEU A 594 7.01 39.49 22.18
C LEU A 594 8.53 39.69 22.22
N TYR A 595 9.14 40.14 21.12
CA TYR A 595 10.57 40.44 21.09
C TYR A 595 10.91 41.65 21.99
N GLU A 596 10.11 42.71 21.96
CA GLU A 596 10.22 43.84 22.91
C GLU A 596 10.16 43.35 24.37
N LEU A 597 9.15 42.52 24.71
CA LEU A 597 8.99 41.95 26.05
C LEU A 597 10.22 41.13 26.47
N GLN A 598 10.74 40.27 25.58
CA GLN A 598 11.92 39.45 25.86
C GLN A 598 13.20 40.28 26.03
N GLN A 599 13.37 41.36 25.26
CA GLN A 599 14.52 42.25 25.42
C GLN A 599 14.51 42.96 26.78
N GLU A 600 13.35 43.45 27.24
CA GLU A 600 13.27 44.14 28.54
C GLU A 600 13.44 43.16 29.72
N VAL A 601 12.86 41.96 29.63
CA VAL A 601 13.10 40.87 30.59
C VAL A 601 14.58 40.49 30.69
N TYR A 602 15.26 40.34 29.53
CA TYR A 602 16.69 40.04 29.48
C TYR A 602 17.54 41.17 30.08
N GLN A 603 17.15 42.42 29.83
CA GLN A 603 17.87 43.57 30.37
C GLN A 603 17.76 43.64 31.89
N ILE A 604 16.58 43.39 32.46
CA ILE A 604 16.34 43.35 33.91
C ILE A 604 17.09 42.17 34.55
N THR A 605 17.00 40.95 34.00
CA THR A 605 17.76 39.81 34.56
C THR A 605 19.26 40.02 34.50
N LYS A 606 19.78 40.67 33.46
CA LYS A 606 21.19 41.05 33.37
C LYS A 606 21.58 42.14 34.39
N GLU A 607 20.71 43.11 34.65
CA GLU A 607 20.92 44.12 35.69
C GLU A 607 20.86 43.50 37.10
N GLU A 608 19.97 42.52 37.35
CA GLU A 608 19.93 41.75 38.59
C GLU A 608 21.15 40.82 38.77
N GLU A 609 21.69 40.23 37.69
CA GLU A 609 22.95 39.47 37.75
C GLU A 609 24.16 40.39 38.02
N GLU A 610 24.25 41.54 37.36
CA GLU A 610 25.32 42.52 37.61
C GLU A 610 25.21 43.16 39.01
N GLU A 611 24.01 43.42 39.54
CA GLU A 611 23.81 43.83 40.94
C GLU A 611 24.15 42.71 41.93
N ASN A 612 23.80 41.45 41.67
CA ASN A 612 24.15 40.34 42.57
C ASN A 612 25.67 40.11 42.64
N ASP A 613 26.40 40.25 41.53
CA ASP A 613 27.87 40.15 41.55
C ASP A 613 28.50 41.40 42.22
N PHE A 614 27.90 42.58 42.06
CA PHE A 614 28.27 43.80 42.77
C PHE A 614 28.06 43.68 44.30
N PHE A 615 26.89 43.25 44.76
CA PHE A 615 26.63 42.98 46.18
C PHE A 615 27.46 41.80 46.71
N GLY A 616 27.75 40.79 45.88
CA GLY A 616 28.68 39.70 46.19
C GLY A 616 30.13 40.16 46.36
N SER A 617 30.54 41.23 45.68
CA SER A 617 31.84 41.89 45.87
C SER A 617 31.87 42.76 47.14
N ILE A 618 30.79 43.51 47.41
CA ILE A 618 30.64 44.34 48.61
C ILE A 618 30.58 43.48 49.87
N ARG A 619 29.87 42.34 49.85
CA ARG A 619 29.78 41.42 50.99
C ARG A 619 31.12 40.74 51.31
N ARG A 620 31.95 40.46 50.29
CA ARG A 620 33.35 40.00 50.46
C ARG A 620 34.27 41.11 50.99
N THR A 621 33.99 42.37 50.69
CA THR A 621 34.80 43.51 51.16
C THR A 621 34.42 43.97 52.57
N LEU A 622 33.16 43.76 52.99
CA LEU A 622 32.70 44.04 54.37
C LEU A 622 33.05 42.92 55.36
N SER A 623 33.09 41.65 54.91
CA SER A 623 33.51 40.53 55.77
C SER A 623 35.00 40.56 56.10
N SER A 624 35.86 41.10 55.24
CA SER A 624 37.30 41.28 55.50
C SER A 624 37.66 42.47 56.41
N ILE A 625 36.66 43.18 56.96
CA ILE A 625 36.86 44.36 57.84
C ILE A 625 36.42 44.07 59.29
N GLY A 626 35.77 42.91 59.56
CA GLY A 626 35.18 42.59 60.86
C GLY A 626 35.96 41.62 61.76
N GLU A 627 36.89 40.82 61.22
CA GLU A 627 37.56 39.75 61.97
C GLU A 627 38.96 40.15 62.47
N ASP A 628 38.97 41.12 63.38
CA ASP A 628 40.09 41.40 64.28
C ASP A 628 39.49 41.92 65.59
N PHE A 629 39.01 41.02 66.47
CA PHE A 629 39.03 41.08 67.95
C PHE A 629 38.13 39.98 68.57
N PHE A 630 38.70 39.26 69.55
CA PHE A 630 38.11 38.19 70.38
C PHE A 630 37.92 36.81 69.70
N GLY A 631 38.41 35.78 70.38
CA GLY A 631 38.25 34.37 70.03
C GLY A 631 37.90 33.51 71.26
N ASP A 632 37.83 32.20 71.02
CA ASP A 632 37.58 31.07 71.94
C ASP A 632 36.24 31.05 72.71
N GLY A 633 35.52 29.91 72.59
CA GLY A 633 34.39 29.57 73.46
C GLY A 633 33.26 28.75 72.83
N ASP A 634 33.55 27.48 72.53
CA ASP A 634 32.73 26.26 72.73
C ASP A 634 31.20 26.21 72.45
N ASP A 635 30.84 25.08 71.83
CA ASP A 635 29.58 24.30 71.87
C ASP A 635 28.36 24.82 71.07
N ASP A 636 27.48 23.99 70.48
CA ASP A 636 27.24 22.54 70.61
C ASP A 636 26.70 21.94 69.29
N PHE A 637 26.84 20.63 69.05
CA PHE A 637 26.38 19.97 67.80
C PHE A 637 25.25 18.96 68.08
N TYR A 638 24.02 19.22 67.62
CA TYR A 638 22.94 18.23 67.64
C TYR A 638 22.07 18.20 66.37
N ASP A 639 21.55 17.00 66.17
CA ASP A 639 21.11 16.30 64.97
C ASP A 639 19.69 16.65 64.45
N ASP A 640 19.40 16.06 63.29
CA ASP A 640 18.09 15.51 62.84
C ASP A 640 16.98 16.40 62.22
N ARG A 641 16.92 16.31 60.87
CA ARG A 641 15.78 15.85 60.03
C ARG A 641 14.66 16.78 59.52
N ARG A 642 14.26 16.41 58.28
CA ARG A 642 13.01 16.65 57.52
C ARG A 642 12.85 18.03 56.84
N ASP A 643 12.28 18.16 55.63
CA ASP A 643 11.50 17.21 54.79
C ASP A 643 11.85 17.29 53.27
N THR A 644 11.33 16.33 52.50
CA THR A 644 11.43 16.18 51.03
C THR A 644 10.76 17.29 50.21
N TYR A 645 11.38 17.68 49.07
CA TYR A 645 10.76 17.74 47.73
C TYR A 645 11.87 17.73 46.64
N GLY A 646 11.60 17.21 45.44
CA GLY A 646 12.62 16.94 44.42
C GLY A 646 12.72 17.97 43.30
N ARG A 647 13.83 17.93 42.55
CA ARG A 647 13.94 18.45 41.17
C ARG A 647 15.08 17.76 40.43
N ASP A 648 14.96 17.69 39.10
CA ASP A 648 15.91 17.03 38.20
C ASP A 648 17.17 17.84 37.87
N TYR A 649 18.11 17.12 37.24
CA TYR A 649 19.01 17.57 36.16
C TYR A 649 20.34 18.30 36.44
N PHE A 650 21.33 17.85 35.63
CA PHE A 650 22.56 18.51 35.18
C PHE A 650 23.70 18.81 36.18
N GLY A 651 24.93 18.67 35.66
CA GLY A 651 26.05 19.53 36.07
C GLY A 651 27.28 18.83 36.64
N SER A 652 28.19 18.36 35.78
CA SER A 652 29.63 18.49 36.10
C SER A 652 29.94 20.00 36.28
N ARG A 653 30.93 20.45 37.05
CA ARG A 653 32.36 20.11 36.94
C ARG A 653 33.13 20.90 38.00
N ASP A 654 34.19 20.34 38.60
CA ASP A 654 35.34 21.12 39.13
C ASP A 654 36.53 20.16 39.31
N THR A 655 37.60 20.25 38.51
CA THR A 655 38.76 21.20 38.50
C THR A 655 39.90 20.80 39.44
N TYR A 656 41.01 20.40 38.81
CA TYR A 656 42.42 20.42 39.24
C TYR A 656 43.23 19.95 38.00
N SER A 657 44.42 20.46 37.63
CA SER A 657 45.30 21.42 38.31
C SER A 657 46.33 22.03 37.32
N ARG A 658 46.69 23.30 37.55
CA ARG A 658 48.00 23.97 37.34
C ARG A 658 48.72 24.08 35.97
N ASP A 659 49.03 25.35 35.68
CA ASP A 659 50.36 25.93 35.38
C ASP A 659 51.22 25.39 34.21
N SER A 660 51.38 26.18 33.14
CA SER A 660 52.59 27.02 32.93
C SER A 660 52.64 27.76 31.59
N TYR A 661 53.30 28.92 31.63
CA TYR A 661 53.75 29.83 30.55
C TYR A 661 54.19 29.17 29.21
N ASP A 662 53.84 29.78 28.05
CA ASP A 662 54.64 30.86 27.44
C ASP A 662 53.88 31.61 26.31
N ARG A 663 54.42 32.73 25.81
CA ARG A 663 53.83 33.68 24.85
C ARG A 663 54.40 33.58 23.42
N GLY A 664 53.53 33.84 22.44
CA GLY A 664 53.89 34.34 21.10
C GLY A 664 54.12 33.28 20.02
N SER A 665 54.03 33.59 18.72
CA SER A 665 53.52 34.80 18.06
C SER A 665 53.40 34.57 16.54
N ASP A 666 52.44 35.23 15.90
CA ASP A 666 52.39 35.61 14.47
C ASP A 666 52.46 34.57 13.32
N ARG A 667 51.43 34.67 12.44
CA ARG A 667 51.49 34.74 10.96
C ARG A 667 52.21 33.65 10.14
N GLY A 668 51.43 33.00 9.27
CA GLY A 668 51.41 33.45 7.86
C GLY A 668 51.91 32.50 6.76
N SER A 669 50.97 32.08 5.90
CA SER A 669 51.10 31.86 4.44
C SER A 669 52.16 30.94 3.82
N ARG A 670 51.67 29.99 3.00
CA ARG A 670 52.06 29.65 1.59
C ARG A 670 53.56 29.39 1.28
N ASP A 671 53.97 28.33 0.57
CA ASP A 671 53.58 28.01 -0.82
C ASP A 671 54.01 26.58 -1.24
N ALA A 672 53.75 26.19 -2.50
CA ALA A 672 53.89 24.83 -3.04
C ALA A 672 55.26 24.47 -3.68
N TYR A 673 55.49 23.17 -3.96
CA TYR A 673 55.79 22.57 -5.29
C TYR A 673 56.60 21.25 -5.25
N ASP A 674 55.96 20.15 -5.70
CA ASP A 674 56.38 19.19 -6.75
C ASP A 674 57.84 18.62 -6.84
N ARG A 675 57.98 17.27 -6.89
CA ARG A 675 58.52 16.48 -8.05
C ARG A 675 58.90 14.99 -7.82
N THR A 676 58.48 14.13 -8.78
CA THR A 676 59.12 12.89 -9.34
C THR A 676 59.51 11.70 -8.42
N GLY A 677 59.44 10.39 -8.76
CA GLY A 677 58.92 9.63 -9.93
C GLY A 677 59.92 8.62 -10.57
N ARG A 678 59.65 7.28 -10.59
CA ARG A 678 60.02 6.25 -11.63
C ARG A 678 59.93 4.72 -11.27
N ASP A 679 59.26 3.97 -12.16
CA ASP A 679 59.61 2.74 -12.95
C ASP A 679 60.06 1.33 -12.39
N SER A 680 59.16 0.33 -12.62
CA SER A 680 59.30 -1.01 -13.32
C SER A 680 60.02 -2.29 -12.78
N TYR A 681 59.24 -3.40 -12.62
CA TYR A 681 59.32 -4.85 -13.09
C TYR A 681 60.66 -5.69 -13.08
N PRO A 682 60.71 -7.08 -13.21
CA PRO A 682 59.76 -8.04 -13.85
C PRO A 682 59.63 -9.56 -13.40
N GLN A 683 58.68 -10.29 -14.04
CA GLN A 683 58.68 -11.69 -14.60
C GLN A 683 58.48 -13.07 -13.84
N ASP A 684 57.42 -13.78 -14.28
CA ASP A 684 57.25 -15.16 -14.83
C ASP A 684 57.85 -16.48 -14.26
N SER A 685 57.01 -17.53 -14.10
CA SER A 685 57.02 -18.79 -14.94
C SER A 685 56.04 -19.93 -14.50
N TYR A 686 55.44 -20.62 -15.48
CA TYR A 686 54.75 -21.96 -15.41
C TYR A 686 55.70 -23.07 -15.95
N PRO A 687 55.37 -24.37 -16.20
CA PRO A 687 54.15 -25.21 -15.99
C PRO A 687 54.40 -26.66 -15.44
N ARG A 688 53.35 -27.49 -15.21
CA ARG A 688 53.21 -28.90 -15.72
C ARG A 688 51.98 -29.71 -15.23
N ASP A 689 51.31 -30.35 -16.19
CA ASP A 689 50.44 -31.56 -16.14
C ASP A 689 51.32 -32.84 -16.39
N PRO A 690 50.86 -34.13 -16.51
CA PRO A 690 49.51 -34.75 -16.42
C PRO A 690 49.41 -36.21 -15.81
N TYR A 691 48.19 -36.79 -15.88
CA TYR A 691 47.80 -38.24 -16.02
C TYR A 691 47.95 -39.32 -14.89
N ASP A 692 46.79 -39.85 -14.48
CA ASP A 692 46.33 -41.27 -14.55
C ASP A 692 47.17 -42.42 -13.92
N ARG A 693 46.60 -43.10 -12.89
CA ARG A 693 46.30 -44.56 -12.92
C ARG A 693 45.61 -45.15 -11.70
N ASN A 694 44.78 -46.17 -11.97
CA ASN A 694 44.25 -47.17 -11.03
C ASN A 694 45.33 -47.89 -10.21
N SER A 695 44.97 -48.35 -9.00
CA SER A 695 45.26 -49.74 -8.57
C SER A 695 44.24 -50.24 -7.54
N ARG A 696 43.82 -51.50 -7.74
CA ARG A 696 43.09 -52.34 -6.78
C ARG A 696 44.09 -53.22 -6.01
N ASP A 697 43.55 -54.08 -5.15
CA ASP A 697 44.12 -55.26 -4.48
C ASP A 697 44.41 -55.02 -2.98
N ALA A 698 43.75 -55.62 -1.96
CA ALA A 698 42.91 -56.82 -1.74
C ALA A 698 43.62 -58.01 -1.05
N TYR A 699 42.95 -58.54 0.00
CA TYR A 699 43.25 -59.74 0.83
C TYR A 699 44.42 -59.61 1.83
N ASP A 700 44.29 -60.00 3.11
CA ASP A 700 44.01 -61.39 3.56
C ASP A 700 43.33 -61.54 4.96
N ARG A 701 42.53 -62.62 5.10
CA ARG A 701 42.13 -63.47 6.26
C ARG A 701 41.62 -63.00 7.65
N ASN A 702 40.53 -63.69 8.05
CA ASN A 702 40.17 -64.28 9.37
C ASN A 702 39.84 -63.34 10.57
N ASP A 703 38.95 -63.67 11.54
CA ASP A 703 38.47 -65.00 12.01
C ASP A 703 37.04 -64.98 12.63
N SER A 704 36.42 -66.18 12.70
CA SER A 704 35.39 -66.66 13.68
C SER A 704 33.93 -66.11 13.78
N TYR A 705 32.98 -67.07 13.72
CA TYR A 705 31.53 -67.04 14.09
C TYR A 705 31.32 -67.48 15.57
N PRO A 706 30.19 -67.22 16.29
CA PRO A 706 28.82 -67.78 16.08
C PRO A 706 27.66 -66.75 16.11
N ARG A 707 26.60 -66.87 15.28
CA ARG A 707 25.29 -67.52 15.56
C ARG A 707 24.60 -67.03 16.86
N ASP A 708 23.37 -66.51 16.84
CA ASP A 708 22.13 -67.16 16.34
C ASP A 708 21.04 -66.18 15.83
N SER A 709 19.97 -66.74 15.26
CA SER A 709 18.90 -66.05 14.54
C SER A 709 17.51 -66.51 14.96
N TYR A 710 16.55 -65.59 15.17
CA TYR A 710 15.12 -65.91 15.09
C TYR A 710 14.30 -64.77 14.44
N ASP A 711 13.72 -65.12 13.30
CA ASP A 711 12.59 -64.44 12.64
C ASP A 711 11.29 -65.16 13.06
N ARG A 712 10.19 -64.43 13.31
CA ARG A 712 8.85 -64.65 12.70
C ARG A 712 7.63 -64.06 13.43
N SER A 713 6.96 -63.18 12.68
CA SER A 713 5.53 -63.15 12.33
C SER A 713 4.38 -63.21 13.35
N SER A 714 3.32 -62.51 12.94
CA SER A 714 1.88 -62.74 13.20
C SER A 714 1.21 -62.01 14.36
N ARG A 715 0.24 -61.16 13.97
CA ARG A 715 -0.91 -60.74 14.77
C ARG A 715 -2.17 -61.11 13.99
N ASP A 716 -2.97 -62.01 14.54
CA ASP A 716 -4.34 -62.28 14.11
C ASP A 716 -5.35 -61.70 15.13
N ALA A 717 -6.61 -61.59 14.71
CA ALA A 717 -7.68 -60.87 15.41
C ALA A 717 -8.56 -61.77 16.31
N TYR A 718 -9.83 -61.36 16.53
CA TYR A 718 -10.91 -61.95 17.37
C TYR A 718 -10.90 -61.58 18.87
N ASP A 719 -12.03 -61.36 19.57
CA ASP A 719 -13.42 -61.02 19.19
C ASP A 719 -14.19 -60.42 20.42
N ARG A 720 -15.33 -59.76 20.18
CA ARG A 720 -16.48 -59.33 21.03
C ARG A 720 -16.51 -59.51 22.57
N GLY A 721 -17.20 -58.56 23.23
CA GLY A 721 -17.93 -58.82 24.49
C GLY A 721 -18.69 -57.63 25.13
N ASN A 722 -20.03 -57.59 25.00
CA ASN A 722 -20.95 -56.61 25.64
C ASN A 722 -21.01 -56.71 27.19
N ASN A 723 -21.26 -55.60 27.92
CA ASN A 723 -22.59 -55.32 28.55
C ASN A 723 -22.70 -54.03 29.40
N ARG A 724 -23.74 -53.24 29.07
CA ARG A 724 -24.79 -52.58 29.91
C ARG A 724 -24.50 -51.96 31.30
N ASP A 725 -24.85 -50.67 31.37
CA ASP A 725 -25.67 -49.94 32.36
C ASP A 725 -26.02 -50.56 33.74
N TYR A 726 -25.91 -49.72 34.78
CA TYR A 726 -26.95 -49.58 35.82
C TYR A 726 -26.94 -48.15 36.42
N SER A 727 -28.14 -47.65 36.76
CA SER A 727 -28.35 -46.41 37.52
C SER A 727 -28.24 -46.63 39.03
N ASP A 728 -28.00 -45.58 39.82
CA ASP A 728 -29.04 -45.04 40.72
C ASP A 728 -28.62 -43.82 41.56
N GLU A 729 -29.64 -43.17 42.11
CA GLU A 729 -29.66 -41.86 42.75
C GLU A 729 -29.03 -41.84 44.17
N ARG A 730 -28.67 -40.64 44.64
CA ARG A 730 -28.92 -40.23 46.04
C ARG A 730 -29.09 -38.72 46.16
N ARG A 731 -29.96 -38.33 47.09
CA ARG A 731 -30.52 -36.99 47.30
C ARG A 731 -30.21 -36.48 48.72
N ASP A 732 -30.65 -35.25 49.01
CA ASP A 732 -30.84 -34.66 50.36
C ASP A 732 -29.55 -34.15 51.07
N THR A 733 -29.52 -33.05 51.84
CA THR A 733 -30.58 -32.18 52.40
C THR A 733 -30.11 -30.72 52.66
N TYR A 734 -31.06 -29.78 52.61
CA TYR A 734 -31.19 -28.43 53.23
C TYR A 734 -30.09 -27.81 54.12
N GLU A 735 -29.96 -26.47 53.99
CA GLU A 735 -30.03 -25.56 55.15
C GLU A 735 -30.71 -24.21 54.79
N ARG A 736 -31.34 -23.52 55.76
CA ARG A 736 -32.17 -22.32 55.56
C ARG A 736 -32.20 -21.43 56.82
N GLY A 737 -31.91 -20.14 56.68
CA GLY A 737 -32.11 -19.11 57.71
C GLY A 737 -31.31 -17.84 57.36
N ASP A 738 -31.73 -16.58 57.45
CA ASP A 738 -32.96 -15.81 57.80
C ASP A 738 -32.54 -14.64 58.73
N ARG A 739 -33.16 -13.46 58.56
CA ARG A 739 -33.05 -12.20 59.37
C ARG A 739 -31.78 -11.32 59.23
N SER A 740 -31.79 -10.00 59.52
CA SER A 740 -32.80 -8.89 59.40
C SER A 740 -32.20 -7.58 59.98
N ASN A 741 -32.68 -6.40 59.53
CA ASN A 741 -32.57 -5.08 60.21
C ASN A 741 -31.14 -4.47 60.36
N ASP A 742 -30.89 -3.16 60.57
CA ASP A 742 -31.64 -1.90 60.79
C ASP A 742 -30.65 -0.70 60.59
N ARG A 743 -30.95 0.61 60.40
CA ARG A 743 -32.13 1.44 60.05
C ARG A 743 -31.66 2.90 59.74
N ASN A 744 -32.57 3.78 59.27
CA ASN A 744 -32.58 5.27 59.45
C ASN A 744 -31.55 6.15 58.66
N THR A 745 -31.84 7.41 58.25
CA THR A 745 -32.97 8.33 58.56
C THR A 745 -33.18 9.43 57.48
N ASP A 746 -34.44 9.85 57.25
CA ASP A 746 -34.97 11.24 57.01
C ASP A 746 -34.37 12.18 55.91
N ARG A 747 -35.07 13.10 55.20
CA ARG A 747 -36.44 13.70 55.12
C ARG A 747 -36.49 14.62 53.84
N SER A 748 -37.58 15.24 53.33
CA SER A 748 -39.04 14.98 53.22
C SER A 748 -39.77 16.17 52.53
N ASN A 749 -40.83 15.93 51.72
CA ASN A 749 -41.93 16.87 51.32
C ASN A 749 -41.57 18.08 50.39
N ASP A 750 -42.48 18.73 49.62
CA ASP A 750 -43.94 18.58 49.36
C ASP A 750 -44.41 19.28 48.03
N ARG A 751 -45.45 18.72 47.36
CA ARG A 751 -46.62 19.33 46.64
C ARG A 751 -46.60 20.29 45.40
N ASN A 752 -47.41 19.88 44.40
CA ASN A 752 -48.48 20.58 43.61
C ASN A 752 -48.20 21.90 42.83
N THR A 753 -48.75 22.14 41.61
CA THR A 753 -50.20 22.10 41.21
C THR A 753 -50.49 21.96 39.69
N ASP A 754 -51.62 21.29 39.37
CA ASP A 754 -52.62 21.51 38.27
C ASP A 754 -52.21 21.72 36.78
N ARG A 755 -52.67 20.85 35.84
CA ARG A 755 -53.84 20.98 34.88
C ARG A 755 -53.58 21.91 33.67
N SER A 756 -54.03 21.67 32.43
CA SER A 756 -55.13 20.83 31.87
C SER A 756 -54.98 20.52 30.35
N ASN A 757 -55.71 19.49 29.87
CA ASN A 757 -56.48 19.30 28.60
C ASN A 757 -56.50 20.43 27.51
N ASP A 758 -56.80 20.23 26.21
CA ASP A 758 -57.33 19.09 25.41
C ASP A 758 -57.11 19.34 23.87
N ARG A 759 -57.09 18.28 23.05
CA ARG A 759 -57.58 18.12 21.63
C ARG A 759 -57.25 19.08 20.46
N ASN A 760 -56.82 18.45 19.36
CA ASN A 760 -57.34 18.45 17.96
C ASN A 760 -58.28 19.59 17.48
N TYR A 761 -58.07 20.14 16.26
CA TYR A 761 -58.77 19.69 15.02
C TYR A 761 -58.24 20.37 13.72
N TYR A 762 -58.80 19.94 12.58
CA TYR A 762 -58.48 20.23 11.17
C TYR A 762 -58.82 21.64 10.63
N ASP A 763 -57.92 22.15 9.77
CA ASP A 763 -58.12 22.60 8.36
C ASP A 763 -58.85 23.91 7.95
N ASP A 764 -58.43 24.37 6.76
CA ASP A 764 -59.09 25.18 5.72
C ASP A 764 -59.26 26.71 5.88
N ARG A 765 -58.59 27.47 4.98
CA ARG A 765 -59.22 28.43 4.01
C ARG A 765 -58.23 29.18 3.10
N ARG A 766 -58.71 29.58 1.91
CA ARG A 766 -57.97 30.26 0.82
C ARG A 766 -58.31 31.75 0.63
N ASN A 767 -57.38 32.49 0.00
CA ASN A 767 -57.57 33.60 -0.98
C ASN A 767 -58.14 34.98 -0.51
N PRO A 768 -58.06 36.07 -1.33
CA PRO A 768 -57.24 36.34 -2.54
C PRO A 768 -56.62 37.78 -2.70
N ASP A 769 -55.86 37.99 -3.79
CA ASP A 769 -55.68 39.19 -4.66
C ASP A 769 -55.22 40.58 -4.13
N ASP A 770 -54.17 41.16 -4.78
CA ASP A 770 -54.30 42.43 -5.55
C ASP A 770 -53.14 42.68 -6.58
N ARG A 771 -53.19 43.80 -7.30
CA ARG A 771 -52.53 44.16 -8.58
C ARG A 771 -52.15 45.67 -8.54
N SER A 772 -51.34 46.29 -9.40
CA SER A 772 -50.26 45.97 -10.37
C SER A 772 -49.73 47.32 -10.92
N TYR A 773 -48.65 47.38 -11.73
CA TYR A 773 -48.45 48.28 -12.91
C TYR A 773 -46.98 48.66 -13.25
N ARG A 774 -46.68 48.61 -14.56
CA ARG A 774 -45.79 49.47 -15.41
C ARG A 774 -44.25 49.48 -15.30
N ALA A 775 -43.62 49.24 -16.46
CA ALA A 775 -42.28 49.68 -16.90
C ALA A 775 -42.37 51.02 -17.70
N PRO A 776 -41.26 51.66 -18.20
CA PRO A 776 -40.64 51.22 -19.49
C PRO A 776 -39.15 51.62 -19.75
N SER A 777 -38.67 51.35 -20.99
CA SER A 777 -37.54 52.00 -21.76
C SER A 777 -36.09 51.48 -21.55
N ASP A 778 -35.20 51.35 -22.55
CA ASP A 778 -35.26 51.41 -24.04
C ASP A 778 -33.95 50.85 -24.71
N ARG A 779 -33.99 50.50 -26.01
CA ARG A 779 -32.88 50.21 -26.99
C ARG A 779 -32.05 48.92 -26.81
N GLY A 780 -31.68 48.14 -27.84
CA GLY A 780 -32.09 48.11 -29.25
C GLY A 780 -30.97 47.70 -30.22
N SER A 781 -31.16 46.64 -31.04
CA SER A 781 -31.00 46.66 -32.52
C SER A 781 -31.11 45.27 -33.21
N ARG A 782 -32.20 45.12 -34.00
CA ARG A 782 -32.30 44.68 -35.41
C ARG A 782 -31.69 43.36 -35.94
N GLU A 783 -32.60 42.38 -36.07
CA GLU A 783 -32.96 41.55 -37.26
C GLU A 783 -32.73 42.18 -38.68
N PRO A 784 -32.75 41.43 -39.84
CA PRO A 784 -33.87 40.52 -40.20
C PRO A 784 -33.67 39.30 -41.16
N TYR A 785 -34.72 38.47 -41.17
CA TYR A 785 -35.27 37.53 -42.18
C TYR A 785 -34.87 37.66 -43.67
N ALA A 786 -34.76 36.54 -44.41
CA ALA A 786 -35.85 35.99 -45.27
C ALA A 786 -35.48 34.77 -46.16
N LYS A 787 -36.51 33.92 -46.42
CA LYS A 787 -36.94 33.16 -47.64
C LYS A 787 -36.21 33.42 -48.98
N ASP A 788 -36.29 32.60 -50.04
CA ASP A 788 -36.97 31.34 -50.44
C ASP A 788 -36.24 30.87 -51.73
N ASP A 789 -36.16 29.58 -52.09
CA ASP A 789 -36.52 29.11 -53.46
C ASP A 789 -36.53 27.58 -53.68
N ARG A 790 -37.14 27.14 -54.79
CA ARG A 790 -37.72 25.79 -54.99
C ARG A 790 -37.08 24.93 -56.10
N ARG A 791 -37.29 23.61 -56.02
CA ARG A 791 -37.81 22.66 -57.07
C ARG A 791 -37.72 21.21 -56.54
N ASP A 792 -38.83 20.51 -56.30
CA ASP A 792 -39.64 19.73 -57.26
C ASP A 792 -38.92 18.53 -57.91
N ASP A 793 -39.25 17.31 -57.46
CA ASP A 793 -39.98 16.36 -58.33
C ASP A 793 -40.62 15.15 -57.57
N ARG A 794 -41.97 15.08 -57.66
CA ARG A 794 -42.81 13.89 -57.96
C ARG A 794 -43.01 12.69 -57.00
N ARG A 795 -44.32 12.50 -56.73
CA ARG A 795 -45.15 11.26 -56.84
C ARG A 795 -45.45 10.38 -55.61
N ASP A 796 -46.65 10.63 -55.10
CA ASP A 796 -47.81 9.72 -55.09
C ASP A 796 -47.86 8.38 -54.32
N ASP A 797 -48.93 8.33 -53.53
CA ASP A 797 -49.86 7.21 -53.28
C ASP A 797 -49.54 6.05 -52.31
N ARG A 798 -50.25 6.14 -51.15
CA ARG A 798 -51.29 5.20 -50.69
C ARG A 798 -51.08 3.70 -50.98
N ARG A 799 -51.09 2.87 -49.92
CA ARG A 799 -52.26 2.05 -49.52
C ARG A 799 -52.07 1.23 -48.23
N ARG A 800 -53.20 0.74 -47.70
CA ARG A 800 -53.38 -0.10 -46.50
C ARG A 800 -53.17 -1.60 -46.77
N SER A 801 -53.17 -2.34 -45.65
CA SER A 801 -53.55 -3.76 -45.44
C SER A 801 -52.36 -4.69 -45.25
N SER A 802 -52.16 -5.43 -44.16
CA SER A 802 -53.02 -6.15 -43.19
C SER A 802 -53.66 -7.46 -43.69
N TYR A 803 -53.47 -8.49 -42.86
CA TYR A 803 -54.12 -9.81 -42.75
C TYR A 803 -53.48 -11.09 -43.37
N GLU A 804 -53.37 -12.08 -42.45
CA GLU A 804 -53.72 -13.51 -42.57
C GLU A 804 -52.70 -14.63 -42.90
N SER A 805 -52.30 -15.32 -41.81
CA SER A 805 -52.52 -16.76 -41.56
C SER A 805 -51.60 -17.85 -42.17
N GLY A 806 -51.35 -18.91 -41.38
CA GLY A 806 -51.30 -20.29 -41.90
C GLY A 806 -50.17 -21.24 -41.43
N ASN A 807 -50.57 -22.31 -40.72
CA ASN A 807 -49.88 -23.63 -40.55
C ASN A 807 -48.57 -23.72 -39.72
N ARG A 808 -48.51 -24.57 -38.67
CA ARG A 808 -48.23 -26.05 -38.62
C ARG A 808 -46.80 -26.37 -39.09
N SER A 809 -45.94 -27.10 -38.36
CA SER A 809 -46.15 -28.42 -37.72
C SER A 809 -45.12 -28.74 -36.61
N ASN A 810 -45.32 -29.84 -35.87
CA ASN A 810 -44.49 -30.35 -34.76
C ASN A 810 -42.99 -30.57 -35.07
N PRO A 811 -42.10 -30.52 -34.04
CA PRO A 811 -40.88 -31.34 -33.98
C PRO A 811 -41.21 -32.81 -33.58
N PRO A 812 -40.33 -33.79 -33.89
CA PRO A 812 -40.51 -35.16 -33.44
C PRO A 812 -40.21 -35.35 -31.94
N ASP A 813 -40.86 -36.36 -31.38
CA ASP A 813 -40.76 -36.87 -30.01
C ASP A 813 -39.61 -37.90 -29.87
N ASP A 814 -39.55 -38.55 -28.70
CA ASP A 814 -38.65 -39.66 -28.30
C ASP A 814 -37.23 -39.23 -27.84
N GLY A 815 -36.78 -39.45 -26.60
CA GLY A 815 -37.41 -40.03 -25.39
C GLY A 815 -36.39 -40.84 -24.57
N TRP A 816 -36.64 -41.01 -23.26
CA TRP A 816 -35.90 -41.88 -22.31
C TRP A 816 -34.46 -41.38 -21.98
N ASP A 817 -33.90 -41.47 -20.77
CA ASP A 817 -34.32 -42.09 -19.50
C ASP A 817 -33.92 -41.24 -18.28
N ASP A 818 -34.50 -41.56 -17.11
CA ASP A 818 -34.14 -41.03 -15.79
C ASP A 818 -32.82 -41.64 -15.23
N ASP A 819 -32.39 -41.11 -14.08
CA ASP A 819 -31.42 -41.66 -13.13
C ASP A 819 -29.96 -41.90 -13.60
N ASP A 820 -29.02 -41.13 -13.04
CA ASP A 820 -27.97 -41.80 -12.24
C ASP A 820 -27.37 -40.90 -11.15
N GLU A 821 -26.88 -41.57 -10.11
CA GLU A 821 -26.54 -41.04 -8.78
C GLU A 821 -25.00 -40.93 -8.59
N TRP A 822 -24.52 -40.03 -7.71
CA TRP A 822 -23.16 -39.94 -7.14
C TRP A 822 -21.90 -39.95 -8.06
N LEU A 823 -21.18 -38.81 -8.11
CA LEU A 823 -19.80 -38.65 -7.57
C LEU A 823 -19.26 -37.20 -7.62
#